data_AF-A0A8B6FM77-F1
#
_entry.id   AF-A0A8B6FM77-F1
#
_cell.length_a   1.000
_cell.length_b   1.000
_cell.length_c   1.000
_cell.angle_alpha   90.00
_cell.angle_beta   90.00
_cell.angle_gamma   90.00
#
_symmetry.space_group_name_H-M   'P 1'
#
loop_
_entity.id
_entity.type
_entity.pdbx_description
1 polymer ?
#
loop_
_entity_poly.entity_id
_entity_poly.type
_entity_poly.pdbx_seq_one_letter_code
_entity_poly.pdbx_strand_id
1 'polypeptide(L)'
;MFWWTAYQLMIINGRPLEVVSDAREGINIDNCDHPCVDQPCLNAGECQPDKGEYNCYCPLGYHGSDCEDIIEEKIDAAHFSGHSYLKYSEKDIIERVNGNKIDVQMKIKPETKDGLLFWSGKHYPLTSSSDFFALGFTNGALILRYNLGGGEVKITYNSTNLFDGKWHDVRVQRDKTDSFIMVDNSQVVEGSSPGSYTILNTNQRLYIGGMPEVKIAQGCKSIDQSLLILHLFNGQSSITALLKFCGQGRGRIQGLYLNTLDSDAITFLVKVFGQGLKRQPGAASCFIYIAVSHKREVTMKTSVLTGKENFQSLKPPDLSCCTKQQLQDYFENSYELNESLFLSLKEDDIFYKCPDRLRLPLIFYFCHTSVVYVNKLVLSGLLKERVNLEFETMFETGVDEMSWDDTENYRMGGSYKWPSVNEVMDYRRTVRNIIIKMIQDTPLVLPITKESPWWGLLMGMEHERIHLETSSVLIRQLPVDMVTKPDGWVYGPMKYSEPVMSNPMIRVEEREVTYGKPDDFPSYGWDNEYGEETSRVPAFEASKYLVTNREYLEFVHDEGYSKKNLWTEEGWGWKLYRHAEHPAFWVCDNGCKGGCGAALSSYSHCHFNTELTTTNGVTNGQSNIVTNGQSNGLTNGQNNGVTNGQNNGMTNGQSNGVTNGQSNGVTNGHTNGFNRGGTVYKYRAMFDVLDMPLDWPVEVNYHEAHAFCSWKGSGNRLLTEAEMNVIRDDQFPPSDGPKSDVIYQDNIDLNLNLKFGSSTPVNMFPATEAGFHDVYGNVWHWTEDHFNGLYDYRSHYLYDDFSSPCFDGRHNIILGGSWISTGDEASRFARYAFRRHFIQHAGFRLARSLETAELPARLIDSEVFVLGIGVQENPYVIEEEGHKVMKVPTTNKQYGYDEKHQLYGILEQEFGYRDPLPLAIARLCKEYKTESGNESLCWIGCGTGIGPMHLHNVFQNILAIDYGGRFIDTALKLQKGEQVEYTKSNGQQAVAMFDGVGYDNVVFKQLTWLPNEVNSHSMTVVTFLDRTLNPKAWLARLWEVTKEGGLVLIVSDWEIEKLQVSLQRHMVYIGKRELSYQDGNAVAMMTIWKRI
;
A
#
# COMPACT_ATOMS: atom_id res chain seq x y z
N MET A 1 22.94 -34.98 34.18
CA MET A 1 24.09 -34.67 33.31
C MET A 1 23.90 -35.48 32.04
N PHE A 2 23.06 -34.99 31.13
CA PHE A 2 22.82 -35.59 29.82
C PHE A 2 23.62 -34.77 28.81
N TRP A 3 24.48 -35.44 28.04
CA TRP A 3 25.25 -34.82 26.97
C TRP A 3 24.37 -34.79 25.71
N TRP A 4 24.08 -33.60 25.18
CA TRP A 4 23.51 -33.43 23.84
C TRP A 4 24.66 -33.44 22.85
N THR A 5 24.72 -34.41 21.95
CA THR A 5 25.73 -34.43 20.87
C THR A 5 25.01 -34.63 19.55
N ALA A 6 25.06 -33.64 18.67
CA ALA A 6 24.48 -33.69 17.33
C ALA A 6 25.52 -34.20 16.32
N TYR A 7 25.13 -35.10 15.41
CA TYR A 7 25.99 -35.64 14.36
C TYR A 7 25.39 -35.30 12.99
N GLN A 8 25.98 -34.35 12.27
CA GLN A 8 25.49 -33.91 10.97
C GLN A 8 25.97 -34.79 9.81
N LEU A 9 27.15 -35.41 9.94
CA LEU A 9 27.76 -36.23 8.90
C LEU A 9 28.61 -37.33 9.54
N MET A 10 28.28 -38.58 9.22
CA MET A 10 29.08 -39.74 9.63
C MET A 10 29.61 -40.44 8.38
N ILE A 11 30.94 -40.47 8.23
CA ILE A 11 31.61 -41.15 7.10
C ILE A 11 32.28 -42.41 7.64
N ILE A 12 31.85 -43.57 7.16
CA ILE A 12 32.44 -44.86 7.52
C ILE A 12 33.03 -45.48 6.25
N ASN A 13 34.33 -45.80 6.28
CA ASN A 13 35.07 -46.37 5.14
C ASN A 13 34.98 -45.53 3.85
N GLY A 14 35.05 -44.20 4.00
CA GLY A 14 35.02 -43.27 2.86
C GLY A 14 33.66 -43.11 2.18
N ARG A 15 32.59 -43.69 2.76
CA ARG A 15 31.22 -43.50 2.31
C ARG A 15 30.42 -42.76 3.39
N PRO A 16 29.70 -41.68 3.03
CA PRO A 16 28.79 -41.04 3.96
C PRO A 16 27.64 -42.01 4.29
N LEU A 17 27.29 -42.09 5.56
CA LEU A 17 26.13 -42.79 6.09
C LEU A 17 24.99 -41.76 6.20
N GLU A 18 23.83 -42.06 5.64
CA GLU A 18 22.69 -41.17 5.79
C GLU A 18 22.00 -41.45 7.13
N VAL A 19 22.35 -40.65 8.12
CA VAL A 19 22.08 -40.92 9.55
C VAL A 19 20.59 -41.14 9.86
N VAL A 20 19.67 -40.54 9.09
CA VAL A 20 18.22 -40.70 9.27
C VAL A 20 17.65 -41.79 8.36
N SER A 21 18.01 -41.81 7.07
CA SER A 21 17.41 -42.72 6.09
C SER A 21 17.99 -44.14 6.15
N ASP A 22 19.24 -44.30 6.58
CA ASP A 22 19.89 -45.61 6.79
C ASP A 22 19.64 -46.18 8.21
N ALA A 23 19.03 -45.41 9.12
CA ALA A 23 18.73 -45.85 10.46
C ALA A 23 17.56 -46.83 10.48
N ARG A 24 17.74 -48.00 11.11
CA ARG A 24 16.69 -49.03 11.17
C ARG A 24 15.63 -48.75 12.24
N GLU A 25 16.00 -48.11 13.36
CA GLU A 25 15.10 -47.76 14.48
C GLU A 25 15.66 -46.55 15.26
N GLY A 26 14.78 -45.74 15.88
CA GLY A 26 15.15 -44.58 16.70
C GLY A 26 14.01 -44.06 17.60
N ILE A 27 14.34 -43.48 18.76
CA ILE A 27 13.41 -42.84 19.72
C ILE A 27 13.99 -41.48 20.13
N ASN A 28 13.14 -40.45 20.23
CA ASN A 28 13.51 -39.05 20.57
C ASN A 28 14.53 -38.43 19.59
N ILE A 29 14.31 -38.60 18.29
CA ILE A 29 15.08 -37.94 17.24
C ILE A 29 14.22 -36.80 16.69
N ASP A 30 14.63 -35.56 16.96
CA ASP A 30 14.07 -34.36 16.34
C ASP A 30 15.07 -33.80 15.33
N ASN A 31 14.57 -33.04 14.34
CA ASN A 31 15.44 -32.25 13.49
C ASN A 31 16.06 -31.14 14.35
N CYS A 32 17.39 -31.02 14.34
CA CYS A 32 18.04 -29.83 14.84
C CYS A 32 17.93 -28.75 13.75
N ASP A 33 17.19 -27.69 14.04
CA ASP A 33 17.07 -26.56 13.14
C ASP A 33 18.45 -25.92 12.91
N HIS A 34 18.78 -25.70 11.64
CA HIS A 34 20.02 -25.01 11.27
C HIS A 34 19.92 -23.55 11.74
N PRO A 35 20.99 -22.90 12.22
CA PRO A 35 20.93 -21.51 12.69
C PRO A 35 20.27 -20.52 11.71
N CYS A 36 20.36 -20.75 10.40
CA CYS A 36 19.64 -19.95 9.39
C CYS A 36 18.10 -19.97 9.50
N VAL A 37 17.50 -20.96 10.18
CA VAL A 37 16.05 -21.00 10.45
C VAL A 37 15.64 -19.83 11.33
N ASP A 38 16.50 -19.40 12.26
CA ASP A 38 16.27 -18.25 13.13
C ASP A 38 16.55 -16.90 12.43
N GLN A 39 16.83 -16.92 11.12
CA GLN A 39 17.14 -15.74 10.29
C GLN A 39 18.18 -14.81 10.94
N PRO A 40 19.40 -15.30 11.22
CA PRO A 40 20.40 -14.56 11.98
C PRO A 40 20.96 -13.35 11.22
N CYS A 41 20.79 -13.30 9.89
CA CYS A 41 21.24 -12.19 9.06
C CYS A 41 20.26 -11.02 9.12
N LEU A 42 20.69 -9.92 9.71
CA LEU A 42 19.98 -8.67 9.86
C LEU A 42 19.95 -7.87 8.55
N ASN A 43 19.16 -6.79 8.52
CA ASN A 43 19.13 -5.81 7.43
C ASN A 43 18.92 -6.42 6.03
N ALA A 44 18.06 -7.44 5.95
CA ALA A 44 17.75 -8.21 4.74
C ALA A 44 18.92 -9.06 4.18
N GLY A 45 19.87 -9.44 5.03
CA GLY A 45 20.94 -10.35 4.66
C GLY A 45 20.45 -11.75 4.32
N GLU A 46 21.02 -12.35 3.27
CA GLU A 46 20.70 -13.71 2.86
C GLU A 46 21.58 -14.70 3.63
N CYS A 47 20.94 -15.56 4.44
CA CYS A 47 21.64 -16.57 5.22
C CYS A 47 22.02 -17.78 4.36
N GLN A 48 23.31 -18.04 4.19
CA GLN A 48 23.79 -19.23 3.54
C GLN A 48 24.24 -20.27 4.57
N PRO A 49 23.62 -21.47 4.58
CA PRO A 49 24.05 -22.55 5.46
C PRO A 49 25.48 -23.02 5.14
N ASP A 50 26.34 -23.13 6.15
CA ASP A 50 27.66 -23.77 6.04
C ASP A 50 27.90 -24.73 7.21
N LYS A 51 27.57 -26.00 6.99
CA LYS A 51 27.65 -27.07 7.99
C LYS A 51 26.80 -26.76 9.22
N GLY A 52 27.42 -26.50 10.38
CA GLY A 52 26.75 -26.13 11.64
C GLY A 52 26.82 -24.64 11.95
N GLU A 53 27.36 -23.85 11.02
CA GLU A 53 27.50 -22.40 11.08
C GLU A 53 26.74 -21.78 9.90
N TYR A 54 26.66 -20.46 9.87
CA TYR A 54 26.06 -19.74 8.76
C TYR A 54 26.96 -18.60 8.30
N ASN A 55 26.80 -18.21 7.05
CA ASN A 55 27.40 -16.99 6.52
C ASN A 55 26.29 -16.08 6.00
N CYS A 56 26.34 -14.79 6.36
CA CYS A 56 25.39 -13.80 5.85
C CYS A 56 25.93 -13.08 4.62
N TYR A 57 25.07 -12.96 3.61
CA TYR A 57 25.29 -12.06 2.48
C TYR A 57 24.58 -10.74 2.73
N CYS A 58 25.34 -9.71 3.06
CA CYS A 58 24.80 -8.43 3.47
C CYS A 58 24.37 -7.54 2.30
N PRO A 59 23.20 -6.87 2.39
CA PRO A 59 22.75 -5.91 1.39
C PRO A 59 23.49 -4.56 1.48
N LEU A 60 23.32 -3.74 0.44
CA LEU A 60 23.96 -2.43 0.27
C LEU A 60 23.79 -1.55 1.52
N GLY A 61 24.91 -1.15 2.12
CA GLY A 61 24.93 -0.27 3.31
C GLY A 61 25.22 -0.99 4.61
N TYR A 62 25.26 -2.34 4.61
CA TYR A 62 25.43 -3.15 5.82
C TYR A 62 26.64 -4.09 5.75
N HIS A 63 27.29 -4.33 6.88
CA HIS A 63 28.39 -5.28 7.04
C HIS A 63 28.34 -5.94 8.44
N GLY A 64 29.28 -6.83 8.73
CA GLY A 64 29.32 -7.62 9.97
C GLY A 64 29.04 -9.09 9.70
N SER A 65 29.19 -9.95 10.72
CA SER A 65 28.95 -11.40 10.56
C SER A 65 27.48 -11.70 10.28
N ASP A 66 26.61 -10.84 10.79
CA ASP A 66 25.15 -10.94 10.76
C ASP A 66 24.54 -9.74 10.02
N CYS A 67 25.33 -8.96 9.29
CA CYS A 67 24.90 -7.73 8.61
C CYS A 67 24.37 -6.63 9.54
N GLU A 68 24.86 -6.61 10.78
CA GLU A 68 24.43 -5.76 11.88
C GLU A 68 24.91 -4.30 11.79
N ASP A 69 26.03 -4.06 11.11
CA ASP A 69 26.71 -2.77 11.10
C ASP A 69 26.37 -1.95 9.86
N ILE A 70 26.18 -0.64 10.03
CA ILE A 70 25.95 0.32 8.93
C ILE A 70 27.29 0.95 8.51
N ILE A 71 27.55 1.02 7.20
CA ILE A 71 28.77 1.64 6.67
C ILE A 71 28.64 3.18 6.67
N GLU A 72 29.26 3.86 7.65
CA GLU A 72 29.21 5.33 7.80
C GLU A 72 30.29 6.09 6.99
N GLU A 73 31.25 5.41 6.34
CA GLU A 73 32.39 6.01 5.62
C GLU A 73 32.37 5.84 4.07
N LYS A 74 33.24 6.58 3.37
CA LYS A 74 33.30 6.74 1.89
C LYS A 74 34.31 5.69 1.28
N ILE A 75 34.05 5.03 0.12
CA ILE A 75 34.70 3.86 -0.61
C ILE A 75 35.45 4.02 -2.02
N ASP A 76 36.75 4.32 -2.16
CA ASP A 76 37.49 5.07 -3.26
C ASP A 76 37.83 4.24 -4.46
N ALA A 77 37.78 2.95 -4.23
CA ALA A 77 38.18 1.97 -5.18
C ALA A 77 37.32 0.75 -4.98
N ALA A 78 37.11 0.07 -6.09
CA ALA A 78 36.02 -0.85 -6.20
C ALA A 78 36.66 -2.26 -6.29
N HIS A 79 36.46 -3.09 -5.25
CA HIS A 79 37.05 -4.44 -5.11
C HIS A 79 36.17 -5.58 -5.58
N PHE A 80 36.63 -6.41 -6.52
CA PHE A 80 35.83 -7.52 -7.06
C PHE A 80 36.36 -8.84 -6.50
N SER A 81 35.49 -9.65 -5.88
CA SER A 81 35.84 -10.92 -5.26
C SER A 81 35.27 -12.11 -6.05
N GLY A 82 35.78 -12.35 -7.26
CA GLY A 82 35.49 -13.54 -8.11
C GLY A 82 34.05 -13.72 -8.64
N HIS A 83 33.05 -13.29 -7.87
CA HIS A 83 31.60 -13.37 -8.07
C HIS A 83 30.95 -11.97 -8.11
N SER A 84 31.68 -10.92 -7.73
CA SER A 84 31.19 -9.54 -7.80
C SER A 84 31.33 -9.00 -9.21
N TYR A 85 30.34 -8.23 -9.66
CA TYR A 85 30.40 -7.50 -10.93
C TYR A 85 29.57 -6.23 -10.84
N LEU A 86 29.91 -5.24 -11.66
CA LEU A 86 29.02 -4.13 -11.98
C LEU A 86 28.35 -4.43 -13.31
N LYS A 87 27.02 -4.31 -13.36
CA LYS A 87 26.21 -4.49 -14.56
C LYS A 87 25.63 -3.14 -14.96
N TYR A 88 25.80 -2.78 -16.22
CA TYR A 88 25.16 -1.61 -16.83
C TYR A 88 24.25 -2.08 -17.96
N SER A 89 23.06 -1.49 -18.04
CA SER A 89 22.05 -1.78 -19.06
C SER A 89 21.39 -0.51 -19.62
N GLU A 90 21.83 0.66 -19.17
CA GLU A 90 21.38 1.97 -19.60
C GLU A 90 21.77 2.19 -21.06
N LYS A 91 20.80 2.62 -21.87
CA LYS A 91 20.95 2.81 -23.32
C LYS A 91 22.19 3.63 -23.67
N ASP A 92 22.43 4.74 -22.97
CA ASP A 92 23.57 5.62 -23.20
C ASP A 92 24.94 4.97 -22.95
N ILE A 93 25.03 4.04 -21.99
CA ILE A 93 26.28 3.32 -21.70
C ILE A 93 26.49 2.22 -22.74
N ILE A 94 25.42 1.52 -23.10
CA ILE A 94 25.44 0.46 -24.10
C ILE A 94 25.77 1.00 -25.50
N GLU A 95 25.25 2.16 -25.88
CA GLU A 95 25.59 2.82 -27.14
C GLU A 95 27.06 3.24 -27.23
N ARG A 96 27.72 3.52 -26.10
CA ARG A 96 29.15 3.90 -26.04
C ARG A 96 30.10 2.71 -26.19
N VAL A 97 29.66 1.51 -25.86
CA VAL A 97 30.47 0.28 -25.96
C VAL A 97 30.18 -0.52 -27.23
N ASN A 98 29.11 -0.19 -27.96
CA ASN A 98 28.76 -0.76 -29.26
C ASN A 98 29.13 0.17 -30.42
N GLY A 99 29.18 -0.38 -31.65
CA GLY A 99 29.40 0.40 -32.87
C GLY A 99 30.78 0.25 -33.49
N ASN A 100 31.26 1.28 -34.19
CA ASN A 100 32.54 1.23 -34.92
C ASN A 100 33.76 1.48 -34.05
N LYS A 101 33.60 2.07 -32.86
CA LYS A 101 34.73 2.44 -32.01
C LYS A 101 34.41 2.17 -30.55
N ILE A 102 35.40 1.66 -29.83
CA ILE A 102 35.38 1.51 -28.37
C ILE A 102 36.74 1.94 -27.83
N ASP A 103 36.76 2.78 -26.80
CA ASP A 103 37.98 3.26 -26.13
C ASP A 103 37.76 3.15 -24.61
N VAL A 104 38.43 2.19 -23.99
CA VAL A 104 38.32 1.88 -22.58
C VAL A 104 39.64 2.23 -21.91
N GLN A 105 39.63 3.12 -20.92
CA GLN A 105 40.79 3.33 -20.05
C GLN A 105 40.41 2.96 -18.62
N MET A 106 41.33 2.30 -17.93
CA MET A 106 41.10 1.79 -16.59
C MET A 106 42.39 1.78 -15.81
N LYS A 107 42.32 2.22 -14.55
CA LYS A 107 43.39 2.10 -13.58
C LYS A 107 43.16 0.85 -12.74
N ILE A 108 44.08 -0.09 -12.79
CA ILE A 108 43.88 -1.43 -12.21
C ILE A 108 44.99 -1.74 -11.22
N LYS A 109 44.67 -2.48 -10.16
CA LYS A 109 45.65 -3.07 -9.26
C LYS A 109 45.36 -4.58 -9.20
N PRO A 110 45.92 -5.37 -10.13
CA PRO A 110 45.67 -6.79 -10.22
C PRO A 110 46.27 -7.53 -9.02
N GLU A 111 45.48 -8.39 -8.39
CA GLU A 111 45.92 -9.24 -7.26
C GLU A 111 45.95 -10.71 -7.66
N THR A 112 45.27 -11.11 -8.75
CA THR A 112 45.26 -12.48 -9.26
C THR A 112 45.50 -12.61 -10.75
N LYS A 113 46.20 -13.68 -11.12
CA LYS A 113 46.71 -13.93 -12.47
C LYS A 113 45.62 -14.24 -13.51
N ASP A 114 44.39 -14.45 -13.07
CA ASP A 114 43.24 -14.75 -13.91
C ASP A 114 42.03 -13.94 -13.44
N GLY A 115 41.33 -13.27 -14.35
CA GLY A 115 40.18 -12.43 -13.97
C GLY A 115 39.55 -11.71 -15.17
N LEU A 116 38.26 -11.40 -15.07
CA LEU A 116 37.52 -10.66 -16.09
C LEU A 116 37.40 -9.20 -15.66
N LEU A 117 37.91 -8.26 -16.47
CA LEU A 117 37.83 -6.83 -16.18
C LEU A 117 36.64 -6.18 -16.90
N PHE A 118 36.36 -6.60 -18.13
CA PHE A 118 35.34 -6.00 -18.99
C PHE A 118 34.71 -7.07 -19.89
N TRP A 119 33.38 -7.10 -19.99
CA TRP A 119 32.66 -7.98 -20.91
C TRP A 119 31.41 -7.33 -21.49
N SER A 120 31.24 -7.48 -22.81
CA SER A 120 30.02 -7.15 -23.53
C SER A 120 29.86 -8.14 -24.70
N GLY A 121 28.74 -8.84 -24.82
CA GLY A 121 28.58 -9.91 -25.82
C GLY A 121 27.32 -10.75 -25.64
N LYS A 122 26.83 -11.36 -26.75
CA LYS A 122 25.55 -12.09 -26.84
C LYS A 122 25.35 -13.13 -25.73
N HIS A 123 24.09 -13.35 -25.31
CA HIS A 123 23.78 -14.32 -24.26
C HIS A 123 24.17 -15.72 -24.75
N TYR A 124 24.71 -16.52 -23.84
CA TYR A 124 25.28 -17.83 -24.15
C TYR A 124 24.18 -18.82 -24.60
N PRO A 125 24.49 -19.80 -25.50
CA PRO A 125 25.77 -20.12 -26.12
C PRO A 125 26.26 -19.13 -27.19
N LEU A 126 27.53 -18.72 -27.07
CA LEU A 126 28.20 -17.97 -28.15
C LEU A 126 28.47 -18.91 -29.33
N THR A 127 28.03 -18.51 -30.51
CA THR A 127 28.43 -19.14 -31.77
C THR A 127 29.78 -18.57 -32.23
N SER A 128 30.46 -19.25 -33.15
CA SER A 128 31.69 -18.73 -33.79
C SER A 128 31.48 -17.40 -34.55
N SER A 129 30.22 -17.03 -34.79
CA SER A 129 29.78 -15.77 -35.42
C SER A 129 29.22 -14.75 -34.43
N SER A 130 29.25 -15.02 -33.12
CA SER A 130 28.69 -14.11 -32.11
C SER A 130 29.64 -12.96 -31.79
N ASP A 131 29.10 -11.75 -31.81
CA ASP A 131 29.82 -10.53 -31.43
C ASP A 131 30.03 -10.46 -29.92
N PHE A 132 31.28 -10.19 -29.52
CA PHE A 132 31.64 -9.91 -28.14
C PHE A 132 32.92 -9.08 -28.06
N PHE A 133 33.14 -8.46 -26.90
CA PHE A 133 34.34 -7.73 -26.52
C PHE A 133 34.67 -8.01 -25.05
N ALA A 134 35.89 -8.47 -24.80
CA ALA A 134 36.33 -8.95 -23.49
C ALA A 134 37.76 -8.50 -23.19
N LEU A 135 37.99 -8.00 -21.97
CA LEU A 135 39.32 -7.70 -21.44
C LEU A 135 39.48 -8.41 -20.10
N GLY A 136 40.59 -9.12 -19.94
CA GLY A 136 40.86 -9.85 -18.70
C GLY A 136 42.30 -10.35 -18.61
N PHE A 137 42.64 -10.95 -17.49
CA PHE A 137 43.90 -11.65 -17.28
C PHE A 137 43.74 -13.15 -17.51
N THR A 138 44.76 -13.76 -18.11
CA THR A 138 44.89 -15.22 -18.17
C THR A 138 46.35 -15.60 -17.96
N ASN A 139 46.64 -16.44 -16.96
CA ASN A 139 48.00 -16.84 -16.56
C ASN A 139 48.97 -15.65 -16.37
N GLY A 140 48.44 -14.50 -15.93
CA GLY A 140 49.20 -13.28 -15.69
C GLY A 140 49.47 -12.41 -16.91
N ALA A 141 48.97 -12.77 -18.09
CA ALA A 141 49.00 -11.90 -19.27
C ALA A 141 47.67 -11.15 -19.41
N LEU A 142 47.72 -9.86 -19.77
CA LEU A 142 46.52 -9.07 -20.07
C LEU A 142 46.08 -9.38 -21.50
N ILE A 143 44.82 -9.83 -21.67
CA ILE A 143 44.30 -10.33 -22.94
C ILE A 143 43.04 -9.55 -23.33
N LEU A 144 43.09 -8.95 -24.52
CA LEU A 144 41.91 -8.46 -25.23
C LEU A 144 41.40 -9.54 -26.19
N ARG A 145 40.12 -9.87 -26.12
CA ARG A 145 39.43 -10.75 -27.06
C ARG A 145 38.19 -10.09 -27.61
N TYR A 146 37.96 -10.17 -28.92
CA TYR A 146 36.70 -9.72 -29.50
C TYR A 146 36.39 -10.44 -30.81
N ASN A 147 35.12 -10.45 -31.19
CA ASN A 147 34.65 -10.97 -32.48
C ASN A 147 33.60 -9.99 -33.03
N LEU A 148 33.68 -9.71 -34.34
CA LEU A 148 32.73 -8.87 -35.09
C LEU A 148 31.88 -9.70 -36.07
N GLY A 149 31.84 -11.02 -35.88
CA GLY A 149 31.15 -11.99 -36.75
C GLY A 149 32.05 -12.70 -37.77
N GLY A 150 33.28 -12.20 -38.00
CA GLY A 150 34.24 -12.74 -38.98
C GLY A 150 35.34 -13.67 -38.42
N GLY A 151 35.44 -13.79 -37.09
CA GLY A 151 36.47 -14.57 -36.41
C GLY A 151 37.01 -13.87 -35.16
N GLU A 152 37.45 -14.66 -34.17
CA GLU A 152 37.96 -14.13 -32.91
C GLU A 152 39.36 -13.52 -33.06
N VAL A 153 39.52 -12.31 -32.54
CA VAL A 153 40.81 -11.67 -32.30
C VAL A 153 41.24 -11.90 -30.87
N LYS A 154 42.51 -12.24 -30.66
CA LYS A 154 43.13 -12.35 -29.34
C LYS A 154 44.46 -11.59 -29.33
N ILE A 155 44.51 -10.49 -28.59
CA ILE A 155 45.72 -9.68 -28.40
C ILE A 155 46.20 -9.89 -26.97
N THR A 156 47.46 -10.28 -26.82
CA THR A 156 48.07 -10.59 -25.52
C THR A 156 49.18 -9.57 -25.24
N TYR A 157 49.01 -8.78 -24.20
CA TYR A 157 50.05 -7.93 -23.66
C TYR A 157 50.84 -8.72 -22.61
N ASN A 158 52.06 -9.13 -22.97
CA ASN A 158 52.91 -10.05 -22.19
C ASN A 158 54.15 -9.36 -21.59
N SER A 159 54.19 -8.03 -21.61
CA SER A 159 55.32 -7.23 -21.08
C SER A 159 54.98 -6.73 -19.67
N THR A 160 55.98 -6.64 -18.79
CA THR A 160 55.93 -6.07 -17.42
C THR A 160 55.09 -6.86 -16.39
N ASN A 161 55.60 -6.94 -15.15
CA ASN A 161 54.93 -7.58 -14.03
C ASN A 161 53.77 -6.71 -13.51
N LEU A 162 52.56 -6.94 -14.03
CA LEU A 162 51.32 -6.27 -13.63
C LEU A 162 50.79 -6.68 -12.24
N PHE A 163 51.46 -7.61 -11.56
CA PHE A 163 51.10 -8.14 -10.24
C PHE A 163 52.11 -7.68 -9.19
N ASP A 164 52.50 -6.40 -9.21
CA ASP A 164 53.48 -5.82 -8.29
C ASP A 164 52.83 -5.09 -7.09
N GLY A 165 51.50 -5.18 -6.97
CA GLY A 165 50.71 -4.53 -5.93
C GLY A 165 50.54 -3.02 -6.13
N LYS A 166 50.89 -2.46 -7.29
CA LYS A 166 50.68 -1.06 -7.65
C LYS A 166 49.52 -0.88 -8.62
N TRP A 167 49.13 0.38 -8.81
CA TRP A 167 48.14 0.79 -9.80
C TRP A 167 48.79 0.95 -11.17
N HIS A 168 48.14 0.42 -12.20
CA HIS A 168 48.54 0.48 -13.60
C HIS A 168 47.45 1.14 -14.45
N ASP A 169 47.83 2.03 -15.36
CA ASP A 169 46.91 2.67 -16.30
C ASP A 169 46.84 1.85 -17.60
N VAL A 170 45.72 1.18 -17.83
CA VAL A 170 45.45 0.35 -19.00
C VAL A 170 44.50 1.08 -19.95
N ARG A 171 44.88 1.17 -21.22
CA ARG A 171 44.02 1.66 -22.30
C ARG A 171 43.89 0.60 -23.37
N VAL A 172 42.65 0.31 -23.74
CA VAL A 172 42.32 -0.55 -24.86
C VAL A 172 41.41 0.22 -25.81
N GLN A 173 41.78 0.28 -27.08
CA GLN A 173 40.95 0.89 -28.09
C GLN A 173 40.76 -0.08 -29.25
N ARG A 174 39.56 -0.09 -29.83
CA ARG A 174 39.29 -0.64 -31.17
C ARG A 174 38.60 0.43 -31.99
N ASP A 175 39.11 0.66 -33.19
CA ASP A 175 38.51 1.51 -34.22
C ASP A 175 38.35 0.68 -35.50
N LYS A 176 37.10 0.38 -35.86
CA LYS A 176 36.72 -0.59 -36.89
C LYS A 176 37.39 -1.94 -36.66
N THR A 177 38.27 -2.38 -37.55
CA THR A 177 38.97 -3.66 -37.41
C THR A 177 40.19 -3.58 -36.51
N ASP A 178 40.83 -2.42 -36.41
CA ASP A 178 42.12 -2.24 -35.75
C ASP A 178 41.94 -1.98 -34.25
N SER A 179 42.85 -2.51 -33.45
CA SER A 179 42.82 -2.38 -32.00
C SER A 179 44.21 -2.38 -31.38
N PHE A 180 44.33 -1.82 -30.18
CA PHE A 180 45.57 -1.88 -29.41
C PHE A 180 45.33 -1.97 -27.91
N ILE A 181 46.33 -2.49 -27.20
CA ILE A 181 46.48 -2.43 -25.75
C ILE A 181 47.69 -1.56 -25.41
N MET A 182 47.54 -0.65 -24.44
CA MET A 182 48.60 0.17 -23.86
C MET A 182 48.53 0.09 -22.34
N VAL A 183 49.67 -0.03 -21.68
CA VAL A 183 49.80 -0.08 -20.22
C VAL A 183 50.85 0.94 -19.77
N ASP A 184 50.57 1.78 -18.78
CA ASP A 184 51.51 2.74 -18.17
C ASP A 184 52.28 3.62 -19.19
N ASN A 185 51.63 4.00 -20.29
CA ASN A 185 52.26 4.72 -21.43
C ASN A 185 53.46 3.99 -22.07
N SER A 186 53.51 2.65 -21.99
CA SER A 186 54.51 1.79 -22.65
C SER A 186 54.16 1.52 -24.13
N GLN A 187 54.97 0.69 -24.81
CA GLN A 187 54.72 0.32 -26.21
C GLN A 187 53.33 -0.31 -26.41
N VAL A 188 52.65 0.11 -27.47
CA VAL A 188 51.35 -0.45 -27.86
C VAL A 188 51.51 -1.85 -28.43
N VAL A 189 50.58 -2.74 -28.08
CA VAL A 189 50.43 -4.05 -28.73
C VAL A 189 49.18 -3.97 -29.60
N GLU A 190 49.37 -4.01 -30.91
CA GLU A 190 48.32 -3.86 -31.92
C GLU A 190 47.78 -5.22 -32.38
N GLY A 191 46.55 -5.22 -32.89
CA GLY A 191 45.96 -6.34 -33.62
C GLY A 191 44.71 -5.91 -34.39
N SER A 192 44.29 -6.71 -35.37
CA SER A 192 43.18 -6.36 -36.26
C SER A 192 42.29 -7.58 -36.52
N SER A 193 40.98 -7.37 -36.66
CA SER A 193 40.02 -8.46 -36.91
C SER A 193 39.98 -8.90 -38.36
N PRO A 194 39.94 -10.22 -38.63
CA PRO A 194 39.81 -10.73 -39.99
C PRO A 194 38.39 -10.52 -40.55
N GLY A 195 38.28 -10.34 -41.86
CA GLY A 195 37.00 -10.18 -42.57
C GLY A 195 36.61 -8.72 -42.83
N SER A 196 35.38 -8.52 -43.34
CA SER A 196 34.86 -7.19 -43.74
C SER A 196 33.94 -6.53 -42.70
N TYR A 197 33.67 -7.19 -41.58
CA TYR A 197 32.82 -6.66 -40.52
C TYR A 197 33.59 -5.67 -39.63
N THR A 198 32.99 -4.49 -39.38
CA THR A 198 33.64 -3.37 -38.68
C THR A 198 32.86 -2.88 -37.44
N ILE A 199 31.61 -3.32 -37.30
CA ILE A 199 30.67 -2.92 -36.25
C ILE A 199 30.62 -4.02 -35.20
N LEU A 200 30.77 -3.64 -33.94
CA LEU A 200 30.50 -4.52 -32.80
C LEU A 200 29.03 -4.35 -32.40
N ASN A 201 28.25 -5.44 -32.46
CA ASN A 201 26.83 -5.44 -32.10
C ASN A 201 26.52 -6.49 -31.02
N THR A 202 26.70 -6.08 -29.77
CA THR A 202 26.40 -6.91 -28.61
C THR A 202 24.99 -6.62 -28.07
N ASN A 203 24.37 -7.63 -27.45
CA ASN A 203 23.19 -7.45 -26.59
C ASN A 203 23.51 -6.48 -25.44
N GLN A 204 22.46 -5.78 -25.02
CA GLN A 204 22.49 -4.49 -24.34
C GLN A 204 22.99 -4.50 -22.88
N ARG A 205 24.06 -5.23 -22.55
CA ARG A 205 24.59 -5.34 -21.17
C ARG A 205 26.11 -5.24 -21.18
N LEU A 206 26.64 -4.45 -20.24
CA LEU A 206 28.06 -4.33 -19.95
C LEU A 206 28.33 -4.88 -18.54
N TYR A 207 29.36 -5.71 -18.41
CA TYR A 207 29.83 -6.25 -17.14
C TYR A 207 31.26 -5.81 -16.86
N ILE A 208 31.53 -5.36 -15.63
CA ILE A 208 32.87 -4.96 -15.15
C ILE A 208 33.23 -5.78 -13.91
N GLY A 209 34.43 -6.36 -13.90
CA GLY A 209 35.01 -7.10 -12.77
C GLY A 209 34.55 -8.56 -12.59
N GLY A 210 33.50 -9.01 -13.29
CA GLY A 210 32.97 -10.37 -13.24
C GLY A 210 31.65 -10.50 -14.02
N MET A 211 30.98 -11.65 -13.99
CA MET A 211 29.60 -11.82 -14.49
C MET A 211 28.93 -13.05 -13.84
N PRO A 212 27.58 -13.18 -13.82
CA PRO A 212 26.88 -14.29 -13.14
C PRO A 212 27.33 -15.71 -13.51
N GLU A 213 27.85 -15.92 -14.72
CA GLU A 213 28.20 -17.24 -15.27
C GLU A 213 29.66 -17.30 -15.80
N VAL A 214 30.66 -16.92 -15.00
CA VAL A 214 32.07 -16.84 -15.43
C VAL A 214 32.63 -18.16 -16.02
N LYS A 215 32.11 -19.33 -15.61
CA LYS A 215 32.56 -20.66 -16.09
C LYS A 215 32.42 -20.86 -17.61
N ILE A 216 31.70 -19.96 -18.29
CA ILE A 216 31.18 -20.16 -19.64
C ILE A 216 31.96 -19.35 -20.71
N ALA A 217 32.86 -18.46 -20.30
CA ALA A 217 33.88 -17.89 -21.19
C ALA A 217 35.06 -18.88 -21.29
N GLN A 218 35.04 -19.78 -22.29
CA GLN A 218 36.11 -20.76 -22.49
C GLN A 218 37.50 -20.09 -22.48
N GLY A 219 38.27 -20.37 -21.42
CA GLY A 219 39.64 -19.89 -21.21
C GLY A 219 39.96 -19.38 -19.81
N CYS A 220 38.99 -18.85 -19.05
CA CYS A 220 39.25 -18.33 -17.69
C CYS A 220 38.64 -19.27 -16.64
N LYS A 221 39.47 -20.09 -15.99
CA LYS A 221 39.03 -20.90 -14.85
C LYS A 221 38.90 -20.03 -13.59
N SER A 222 37.90 -20.37 -12.79
CA SER A 222 37.50 -19.79 -11.50
C SER A 222 38.65 -19.27 -10.62
N ILE A 223 38.77 -17.95 -10.42
CA ILE A 223 39.66 -17.39 -9.38
C ILE A 223 39.10 -16.07 -8.81
N ASP A 224 39.39 -15.91 -7.53
CA ASP A 224 39.08 -14.85 -6.58
C ASP A 224 39.92 -13.56 -6.75
N GLN A 225 39.45 -12.45 -6.17
CA GLN A 225 40.09 -11.12 -5.88
C GLN A 225 40.93 -10.37 -6.96
N SER A 226 40.44 -9.18 -7.40
CA SER A 226 41.26 -8.04 -7.92
C SER A 226 40.43 -6.72 -7.99
N LEU A 227 41.08 -5.57 -7.80
CA LEU A 227 40.51 -4.20 -7.68
C LEU A 227 40.64 -3.39 -9.01
N LEU A 228 39.59 -2.66 -9.45
CA LEU A 228 39.54 -1.84 -10.68
C LEU A 228 39.02 -0.42 -10.42
N ILE A 229 39.58 0.59 -11.09
CA ILE A 229 39.04 1.95 -11.27
C ILE A 229 39.01 2.25 -12.79
N LEU A 230 38.01 2.96 -13.31
CA LEU A 230 37.80 3.17 -14.76
C LEU A 230 37.84 4.67 -15.12
N HIS A 231 38.46 5.04 -16.24
CA HIS A 231 38.36 6.37 -16.85
C HIS A 231 37.94 6.22 -18.33
N LEU A 232 36.78 6.72 -18.75
CA LEU A 232 36.35 6.63 -20.16
C LEU A 232 36.52 7.99 -20.86
N PHE A 233 37.19 7.97 -22.01
CA PHE A 233 37.38 9.14 -22.87
C PHE A 233 36.95 8.81 -24.29
N ASN A 234 36.13 9.67 -24.90
CA ASN A 234 35.84 9.61 -26.34
C ASN A 234 36.00 11.00 -26.98
N GLY A 235 37.26 11.37 -27.29
CA GLY A 235 37.65 12.31 -28.34
C GLY A 235 37.18 13.78 -28.31
N GLN A 236 36.12 14.15 -27.59
CA GLN A 236 35.55 15.50 -27.52
C GLN A 236 35.05 15.88 -26.12
N SER A 237 35.17 14.99 -25.13
CA SER A 237 34.85 15.23 -23.73
C SER A 237 35.76 14.40 -22.82
N SER A 238 36.19 15.01 -21.71
CA SER A 238 36.90 14.35 -20.62
C SER A 238 35.94 14.13 -19.46
N ILE A 239 35.64 12.88 -19.11
CA ILE A 239 35.00 12.56 -17.83
C ILE A 239 36.12 12.35 -16.81
N THR A 240 36.40 13.38 -16.00
CA THR A 240 37.15 13.19 -14.75
C THR A 240 36.14 12.82 -13.67
N ALA A 241 35.94 11.53 -13.43
CA ALA A 241 35.22 11.08 -12.24
C ALA A 241 36.12 11.32 -11.03
N LEU A 242 35.78 12.30 -10.19
CA LEU A 242 36.40 12.52 -8.88
C LEU A 242 35.62 11.68 -7.86
N LEU A 243 35.97 10.39 -7.81
CA LEU A 243 35.57 9.48 -6.73
C LEU A 243 36.41 9.86 -5.49
N LYS A 244 35.75 10.13 -4.36
CA LYS A 244 36.40 10.50 -3.08
C LYS A 244 35.73 9.72 -1.99
N PHE A 245 36.42 8.81 -1.30
CA PHE A 245 35.87 7.51 -0.90
C PHE A 245 37.03 6.80 -0.05
N CYS A 246 37.60 7.29 1.06
CA CYS A 246 38.60 6.49 1.85
C CYS A 246 37.94 6.01 3.16
N GLY A 247 38.00 4.78 3.69
CA GLY A 247 38.72 3.52 3.46
C GLY A 247 39.00 2.91 4.86
N GLN A 248 38.45 1.77 5.27
CA GLN A 248 39.10 0.46 5.33
C GLN A 248 38.11 -0.57 5.94
N GLY A 249 37.81 -1.65 5.23
CA GLY A 249 37.03 -2.77 5.76
C GLY A 249 36.43 -3.58 4.62
N ARG A 250 36.63 -4.88 4.63
CA ARG A 250 36.36 -5.79 3.50
C ARG A 250 34.86 -6.01 3.31
N GLY A 251 34.34 -5.68 2.12
CA GLY A 251 33.00 -6.09 1.67
C GLY A 251 32.43 -5.10 0.67
N ARG A 252 32.12 -5.54 -0.56
CA ARG A 252 31.76 -4.67 -1.69
C ARG A 252 30.39 -5.07 -2.22
N ILE A 253 29.52 -4.08 -2.44
CA ILE A 253 28.10 -4.25 -2.78
C ILE A 253 27.75 -3.50 -4.10
N GLN A 254 26.63 -3.85 -4.74
CA GLN A 254 26.21 -3.55 -6.11
C GLN A 254 25.29 -2.30 -6.28
N GLY A 255 25.83 -1.14 -6.72
CA GLY A 255 25.18 -0.17 -7.63
C GLY A 255 24.15 0.87 -7.12
N LEU A 256 24.24 2.12 -7.62
CA LEU A 256 23.17 3.15 -7.67
C LEU A 256 23.36 4.15 -8.84
N TYR A 257 22.22 4.71 -9.31
CA TYR A 257 21.93 5.64 -10.41
C TYR A 257 22.25 7.14 -10.16
N LEU A 258 22.46 7.93 -11.23
CA LEU A 258 22.24 9.39 -11.25
C LEU A 258 21.82 9.94 -12.63
N ASN A 259 20.88 10.90 -12.65
CA ASN A 259 20.33 11.59 -13.81
C ASN A 259 20.65 13.11 -13.79
N THR A 260 21.00 13.65 -14.98
CA THR A 260 20.87 15.04 -15.50
C THR A 260 21.46 16.24 -14.72
N LEU A 261 22.40 16.96 -15.37
CA LEU A 261 22.73 18.37 -15.07
C LEU A 261 22.16 19.27 -16.17
N ASP A 262 21.53 20.37 -15.75
CA ASP A 262 20.84 21.34 -16.61
C ASP A 262 21.81 22.28 -17.37
N SER A 263 21.37 22.74 -18.54
CA SER A 263 22.12 23.51 -19.53
C SER A 263 22.44 24.96 -19.13
N ASP A 264 21.73 25.51 -18.15
CA ASP A 264 21.87 26.92 -17.74
C ASP A 264 23.06 27.18 -16.80
N ALA A 265 23.54 26.16 -16.08
CA ALA A 265 24.74 26.25 -15.24
C ALA A 265 26.03 26.46 -16.07
N ILE A 266 26.03 25.99 -17.32
CA ILE A 266 27.15 26.12 -18.27
C ILE A 266 27.31 27.58 -18.72
N THR A 267 26.20 28.31 -18.88
CA THR A 267 26.22 29.70 -19.40
C THR A 267 26.73 30.70 -18.35
N PHE A 268 26.55 30.43 -17.06
CA PHE A 268 27.06 31.28 -15.98
C PHE A 268 28.57 31.08 -15.74
N LEU A 269 29.06 29.84 -15.81
CA LEU A 269 30.47 29.50 -15.56
C LEU A 269 31.40 29.88 -16.73
N VAL A 270 30.92 29.85 -17.98
CA VAL A 270 31.68 30.29 -19.16
C VAL A 270 31.92 31.82 -19.16
N LYS A 271 31.08 32.61 -18.49
CA LYS A 271 31.22 34.08 -18.40
C LYS A 271 32.24 34.54 -17.36
N VAL A 272 32.47 33.75 -16.31
CA VAL A 272 33.35 34.14 -15.18
C VAL A 272 34.82 33.80 -15.46
N PHE A 273 35.10 32.72 -16.18
CA PHE A 273 36.47 32.22 -16.40
C PHE A 273 37.03 32.48 -17.81
N GLY A 274 36.28 33.19 -18.67
CA GLY A 274 36.64 33.49 -20.05
C GLY A 274 37.68 34.60 -20.25
N GLN A 275 38.23 35.22 -19.20
CA GLN A 275 39.23 36.29 -19.36
C GLN A 275 40.42 36.16 -18.41
N GLY A 276 41.54 35.71 -18.99
CA GLY A 276 42.89 36.07 -18.55
C GLY A 276 43.68 34.97 -17.83
N LEU A 277 44.63 34.34 -18.53
CA LEU A 277 46.05 34.73 -18.45
C LEU A 277 46.97 33.78 -19.25
N LYS A 278 48.00 34.37 -19.82
CA LYS A 278 49.01 33.81 -20.74
C LYS A 278 50.06 32.97 -20.01
N ARG A 279 50.66 32.03 -20.77
CA ARG A 279 51.82 31.17 -20.46
C ARG A 279 53.08 31.93 -19.97
N GLN A 280 53.83 31.34 -19.02
CA GLN A 280 55.23 30.87 -19.14
C GLN A 280 55.76 30.29 -17.78
N PRO A 281 56.86 29.50 -17.78
CA PRO A 281 56.96 28.27 -16.99
C PRO A 281 57.96 28.32 -15.82
N GLY A 282 57.75 27.39 -14.87
CA GLY A 282 58.80 26.94 -13.95
C GLY A 282 58.58 27.33 -12.48
N ALA A 283 58.79 26.34 -11.62
CA ALA A 283 58.81 26.39 -10.16
C ALA A 283 57.45 26.42 -9.45
N ALA A 284 57.13 25.24 -8.89
CA ALA A 284 56.53 24.98 -7.59
C ALA A 284 55.86 26.18 -6.89
N SER A 285 54.54 26.11 -6.73
CA SER A 285 53.88 26.64 -5.53
C SER A 285 52.50 26.03 -5.34
N CYS A 286 52.27 25.60 -4.10
CA CYS A 286 51.06 25.82 -3.31
C CYS A 286 49.73 25.91 -4.07
N PHE A 287 48.89 24.89 -3.91
CA PHE A 287 47.45 25.11 -3.98
C PHE A 287 46.86 25.26 -2.57
N ILE A 288 46.19 26.39 -2.45
CA ILE A 288 45.42 26.94 -1.36
C ILE A 288 44.30 25.96 -0.96
N TYR A 289 44.16 25.71 0.34
CA TYR A 289 42.94 25.14 0.91
C TYR A 289 41.77 26.08 0.63
N ILE A 290 40.85 25.69 -0.25
CA ILE A 290 39.47 26.18 -0.18
C ILE A 290 38.72 25.22 0.72
N ALA A 291 38.60 25.59 2.00
CA ALA A 291 37.63 24.99 2.89
C ALA A 291 36.23 25.37 2.37
N VAL A 292 35.55 24.45 1.70
CA VAL A 292 34.10 24.54 1.55
C VAL A 292 33.53 23.95 2.84
N SER A 293 33.20 24.82 3.80
CA SER A 293 32.30 24.45 4.89
C SER A 293 31.02 23.91 4.26
N HIS A 294 30.55 22.74 4.68
CA HIS A 294 29.18 22.30 4.40
C HIS A 294 28.22 23.39 4.90
N LYS A 295 27.74 24.24 4.00
CA LYS A 295 26.32 24.57 4.03
C LYS A 295 25.65 23.41 3.31
N ARG A 296 24.73 22.73 4.00
CA ARG A 296 23.75 21.83 3.38
C ARG A 296 23.35 22.44 2.05
N GLU A 297 23.52 21.71 0.95
CA GLU A 297 22.67 21.97 -0.21
C GLU A 297 21.25 21.76 0.30
N VAL A 298 20.56 22.87 0.53
CA VAL A 298 19.11 22.87 0.66
C VAL A 298 18.65 22.47 -0.73
N THR A 299 18.30 21.21 -0.93
CA THR A 299 17.32 20.87 -1.97
C THR A 299 16.15 21.79 -1.65
N MET A 300 15.94 22.83 -2.46
CA MET A 300 14.81 23.71 -2.25
C MET A 300 13.58 22.84 -2.36
N LYS A 301 12.90 22.62 -1.23
CA LYS A 301 11.60 21.97 -1.18
C LYS A 301 10.74 22.57 -2.28
N THR A 302 10.21 21.73 -3.17
CA THR A 302 9.32 22.22 -4.20
C THR A 302 8.10 22.86 -3.54
N SER A 303 7.71 24.04 -4.01
CA SER A 303 6.45 24.65 -3.57
C SER A 303 5.30 23.76 -4.03
N VAL A 304 4.63 23.10 -3.08
CA VAL A 304 3.52 22.17 -3.36
C VAL A 304 2.13 22.84 -3.40
N LEU A 305 2.10 24.17 -3.37
CA LEU A 305 0.88 24.95 -3.54
C LEU A 305 0.64 25.32 -5.00
N THR A 306 -0.58 25.07 -5.48
CA THR A 306 -1.12 25.63 -6.72
C THR A 306 -1.98 26.87 -6.46
N GLY A 307 -2.38 27.11 -5.20
CA GLY A 307 -3.14 28.29 -4.76
C GLY A 307 -2.63 28.82 -3.43
N LYS A 308 -3.54 29.03 -2.47
CA LYS A 308 -3.22 29.59 -1.15
C LYS A 308 -3.07 28.48 -0.11
N GLU A 309 -2.23 28.73 0.90
CA GLU A 309 -2.25 27.94 2.13
C GLU A 309 -3.57 28.19 2.87
N ASN A 310 -4.26 27.14 3.27
CA ASN A 310 -5.57 27.19 3.89
C ASN A 310 -5.82 25.96 4.77
N PHE A 311 -6.31 26.18 6.00
CA PHE A 311 -6.77 25.13 6.92
C PHE A 311 -8.21 25.37 7.40
N GLN A 312 -8.94 26.29 6.75
CA GLN A 312 -10.33 26.57 7.05
C GLN A 312 -11.21 25.89 6.00
N SER A 313 -12.08 24.98 6.43
CA SER A 313 -13.04 24.35 5.54
C SER A 313 -14.23 25.27 5.26
N LEU A 314 -14.63 25.34 3.99
CA LEU A 314 -15.88 25.96 3.58
C LEU A 314 -17.05 24.98 3.73
N LYS A 315 -18.27 25.53 3.82
CA LYS A 315 -19.50 24.76 3.78
C LYS A 315 -19.74 24.20 2.38
N PRO A 316 -20.29 22.99 2.25
CA PRO A 316 -20.74 22.49 0.96
C PRO A 316 -21.80 23.39 0.32
N PRO A 317 -21.87 23.45 -1.02
CA PRO A 317 -22.92 24.18 -1.73
C PRO A 317 -24.29 23.52 -1.52
N ASP A 318 -25.35 24.34 -1.45
CA ASP A 318 -26.74 23.87 -1.55
C ASP A 318 -27.07 23.63 -3.04
N LEU A 319 -27.22 22.37 -3.43
CA LEU A 319 -27.36 21.96 -4.83
C LEU A 319 -28.70 22.37 -5.47
N SER A 320 -29.65 22.87 -4.68
CA SER A 320 -30.90 23.43 -5.18
C SER A 320 -30.76 24.86 -5.71
N CYS A 321 -29.79 25.63 -5.18
CA CYS A 321 -29.69 27.08 -5.45
C CYS A 321 -28.27 27.63 -5.59
N CYS A 322 -27.23 26.78 -5.58
CA CYS A 322 -25.84 27.21 -5.64
C CYS A 322 -25.50 28.00 -6.91
N THR A 323 -24.51 28.87 -6.79
CA THR A 323 -23.92 29.61 -7.92
C THR A 323 -22.63 28.96 -8.39
N LYS A 324 -22.21 29.26 -9.62
CA LYS A 324 -20.89 28.86 -10.13
C LYS A 324 -19.74 29.36 -9.26
N GLN A 325 -19.86 30.55 -8.67
CA GLN A 325 -18.83 31.07 -7.77
C GLN A 325 -18.71 30.22 -6.51
N GLN A 326 -19.83 29.83 -5.89
CA GLN A 326 -19.80 28.92 -4.73
C GLN A 326 -19.22 27.55 -5.08
N LEU A 327 -19.52 27.01 -6.27
CA LEU A 327 -18.89 25.77 -6.75
C LEU A 327 -17.38 25.94 -6.93
N GLN A 328 -16.93 27.04 -7.52
CA GLN A 328 -15.50 27.32 -7.69
C GLN A 328 -14.79 27.51 -6.34
N ASP A 329 -15.37 28.28 -5.42
CA ASP A 329 -14.80 28.54 -4.09
C ASP A 329 -14.65 27.24 -3.30
N TYR A 330 -15.67 26.37 -3.35
CA TYR A 330 -15.64 25.07 -2.67
C TYR A 330 -14.64 24.10 -3.30
N PHE A 331 -14.52 24.09 -4.64
CA PHE A 331 -13.48 23.36 -5.37
C PHE A 331 -12.07 23.81 -4.96
N GLU A 332 -11.80 25.12 -5.03
CA GLU A 332 -10.48 25.67 -4.69
C GLU A 332 -10.16 25.40 -3.23
N ASN A 333 -11.13 25.50 -2.31
CA ASN A 333 -10.94 25.16 -0.91
C ASN A 333 -10.54 23.70 -0.71
N SER A 334 -11.17 22.74 -1.40
CA SER A 334 -10.79 21.32 -1.29
C SER A 334 -9.34 21.07 -1.71
N TYR A 335 -8.90 21.67 -2.83
CA TYR A 335 -7.51 21.61 -3.31
C TYR A 335 -6.54 22.23 -2.32
N GLU A 336 -6.86 23.43 -1.83
CA GLU A 336 -5.99 24.20 -0.95
C GLU A 336 -5.82 23.52 0.42
N LEU A 337 -6.87 22.93 0.99
CA LEU A 337 -6.77 22.14 2.22
C LEU A 337 -5.80 20.98 2.08
N ASN A 338 -5.94 20.18 1.02
CA ASN A 338 -5.08 19.02 0.77
C ASN A 338 -3.63 19.45 0.51
N GLU A 339 -3.39 20.40 -0.38
CA GLU A 339 -2.03 20.89 -0.68
C GLU A 339 -1.35 21.51 0.57
N SER A 340 -2.12 22.21 1.40
CA SER A 340 -1.62 22.79 2.66
C SER A 340 -1.19 21.72 3.65
N LEU A 341 -1.86 20.57 3.69
CA LEU A 341 -1.41 19.44 4.53
C LEU A 341 -0.03 18.93 4.07
N PHE A 342 0.22 18.83 2.77
CA PHE A 342 1.51 18.40 2.21
C PHE A 342 2.63 19.45 2.35
N LEU A 343 2.31 20.71 2.66
CA LEU A 343 3.32 21.69 3.10
C LEU A 343 4.04 21.28 4.40
N SER A 344 3.51 20.31 5.15
CA SER A 344 4.17 19.82 6.36
C SER A 344 5.43 18.98 6.09
N LEU A 345 5.58 18.36 4.91
CA LEU A 345 6.74 17.50 4.61
C LEU A 345 8.02 18.34 4.46
N LYS A 346 9.12 18.00 5.15
CA LYS A 346 10.34 18.84 5.14
C LYS A 346 11.12 18.82 3.82
N GLU A 347 11.10 17.68 3.13
CA GLU A 347 11.94 17.38 1.97
C GLU A 347 11.12 16.57 0.94
N ASP A 348 11.50 16.68 -0.34
CA ASP A 348 10.78 16.05 -1.46
C ASP A 348 10.89 14.53 -1.46
N ASP A 349 11.97 13.96 -0.90
CA ASP A 349 12.18 12.51 -0.82
C ASP A 349 11.13 11.81 0.06
N ILE A 350 10.51 12.56 0.99
CA ILE A 350 9.46 12.08 1.89
C ILE A 350 8.19 11.71 1.12
N PHE A 351 7.92 12.35 -0.02
CA PHE A 351 6.78 11.97 -0.89
C PHE A 351 6.89 10.52 -1.36
N TYR A 352 8.08 9.95 -1.44
CA TYR A 352 8.29 8.58 -1.92
C TYR A 352 8.34 7.54 -0.80
N LYS A 353 8.02 7.94 0.45
CA LYS A 353 7.91 7.01 1.58
C LYS A 353 6.52 6.40 1.65
N CYS A 354 6.45 5.14 2.07
CA CYS A 354 5.21 4.45 2.46
C CYS A 354 5.12 4.41 4.00
N PRO A 355 4.32 5.28 4.65
CA PRO A 355 4.23 5.30 6.11
C PRO A 355 3.61 4.03 6.68
N ASP A 356 2.70 3.41 5.94
CA ASP A 356 2.16 2.08 6.22
C ASP A 356 2.49 1.13 5.05
N ARG A 357 2.91 -0.11 5.38
CA ARG A 357 3.26 -1.16 4.40
C ARG A 357 2.07 -1.60 3.55
N LEU A 358 0.85 -1.40 4.03
CA LEU A 358 -0.38 -1.75 3.33
C LEU A 358 -0.87 -0.61 2.42
N ARG A 359 -0.15 0.52 2.39
CA ARG A 359 -0.53 1.74 1.68
C ARG A 359 0.55 2.15 0.67
N LEU A 360 0.17 3.00 -0.27
CA LEU A 360 1.06 3.49 -1.34
C LEU A 360 1.98 4.62 -0.81
N PRO A 361 3.00 5.05 -1.59
CA PRO A 361 3.81 6.20 -1.20
C PRO A 361 3.00 7.51 -1.19
N LEU A 362 3.41 8.50 -0.40
CA LEU A 362 2.70 9.79 -0.27
C LEU A 362 2.50 10.56 -1.60
N ILE A 363 3.40 10.39 -2.57
CA ILE A 363 3.29 10.98 -3.92
C ILE A 363 2.04 10.50 -4.65
N PHE A 364 1.59 9.27 -4.36
CA PHE A 364 0.34 8.73 -4.87
C PHE A 364 -0.83 9.55 -4.35
N TYR A 365 -0.98 9.67 -3.03
CA TYR A 365 -2.09 10.40 -2.42
C TYR A 365 -2.12 11.87 -2.85
N PHE A 366 -0.94 12.45 -3.09
CA PHE A 366 -0.81 13.81 -3.59
C PHE A 366 -1.25 13.99 -5.04
N CYS A 367 -1.03 13.02 -5.95
CA CYS A 367 -1.43 13.15 -7.35
C CYS A 367 -2.81 12.54 -7.68
N HIS A 368 -3.19 11.50 -6.94
CA HIS A 368 -4.36 10.67 -7.18
C HIS A 368 -5.66 11.48 -7.26
N THR A 369 -5.84 12.45 -6.36
CA THR A 369 -7.07 13.23 -6.31
C THR A 369 -7.31 14.03 -7.59
N SER A 370 -6.27 14.66 -8.17
CA SER A 370 -6.34 15.33 -9.47
C SER A 370 -6.66 14.37 -10.62
N VAL A 371 -6.19 13.12 -10.54
CA VAL A 371 -6.54 12.07 -11.51
C VAL A 371 -8.01 11.67 -11.38
N VAL A 372 -8.55 11.55 -10.16
CA VAL A 372 -9.97 11.28 -9.94
C VAL A 372 -10.83 12.37 -10.59
N TYR A 373 -10.51 13.66 -10.40
CA TYR A 373 -11.23 14.72 -11.10
C TYR A 373 -11.27 14.52 -12.61
N VAL A 374 -10.12 14.31 -13.26
CA VAL A 374 -10.06 14.12 -14.71
C VAL A 374 -10.86 12.91 -15.14
N ASN A 375 -10.67 11.77 -14.48
CA ASN A 375 -11.41 10.53 -14.75
C ASN A 375 -12.93 10.75 -14.66
N LYS A 376 -13.43 11.32 -13.56
CA LYS A 376 -14.88 11.49 -13.34
C LYS A 376 -15.48 12.56 -14.24
N LEU A 377 -14.74 13.63 -14.56
CA LEU A 377 -15.21 14.70 -15.46
C LEU A 377 -15.25 14.26 -16.93
N VAL A 378 -14.32 13.39 -17.37
CA VAL A 378 -14.40 12.75 -18.69
C VAL A 378 -15.63 11.86 -18.78
N LEU A 379 -15.88 11.03 -17.76
CA LEU A 379 -17.05 10.14 -17.71
C LEU A 379 -18.38 10.89 -17.67
N SER A 380 -18.46 12.00 -16.93
CA SER A 380 -19.67 12.84 -16.89
C SER A 380 -19.88 13.62 -18.20
N GLY A 381 -18.83 13.77 -19.01
CA GLY A 381 -18.81 14.55 -20.24
C GLY A 381 -18.62 16.05 -20.02
N LEU A 382 -18.22 16.47 -18.82
CA LEU A 382 -17.80 17.85 -18.53
C LEU A 382 -16.41 18.16 -19.11
N LEU A 383 -15.57 17.14 -19.24
CA LEU A 383 -14.29 17.21 -19.93
C LEU A 383 -14.31 16.30 -21.16
N LYS A 384 -13.80 16.78 -22.30
CA LYS A 384 -13.83 16.05 -23.57
C LYS A 384 -12.58 15.23 -23.83
N GLU A 385 -11.45 15.66 -23.29
CA GLU A 385 -10.13 15.10 -23.55
C GLU A 385 -9.40 14.83 -22.24
N ARG A 386 -8.62 13.76 -22.23
CA ARG A 386 -7.70 13.38 -21.16
C ARG A 386 -6.59 14.45 -21.05
N VAL A 387 -6.05 14.66 -19.86
CA VAL A 387 -4.98 15.64 -19.62
C VAL A 387 -3.61 14.98 -19.75
N ASN A 388 -3.41 13.84 -19.10
CA ASN A 388 -2.22 13.00 -19.18
C ASN A 388 -2.61 11.54 -18.88
N LEU A 389 -2.86 10.76 -19.92
CA LEU A 389 -3.32 9.37 -19.78
C LEU A 389 -2.34 8.49 -18.98
N GLU A 390 -1.04 8.75 -19.05
CA GLU A 390 -0.05 7.98 -18.29
C GLU A 390 -0.22 8.22 -16.78
N PHE A 391 -0.36 9.47 -16.35
CA PHE A 391 -0.62 9.79 -14.95
C PHE A 391 -2.00 9.29 -14.52
N GLU A 392 -3.00 9.49 -15.38
CA GLU A 392 -4.36 9.06 -15.12
C GLU A 392 -4.49 7.53 -15.03
N THR A 393 -3.57 6.77 -15.61
CA THR A 393 -3.49 5.31 -15.44
C THR A 393 -2.64 4.95 -14.22
N MET A 394 -1.53 5.64 -13.99
CA MET A 394 -0.62 5.34 -12.88
C MET A 394 -1.23 5.59 -11.50
N PHE A 395 -2.06 6.63 -11.38
CA PHE A 395 -2.67 7.03 -10.11
C PHE A 395 -4.18 6.72 -10.04
N GLU A 396 -4.75 5.82 -10.85
CA GLU A 396 -6.20 5.54 -10.78
C GLU A 396 -6.60 4.54 -9.70
N THR A 397 -5.71 3.63 -9.32
CA THR A 397 -6.04 2.47 -8.48
C THR A 397 -6.62 2.91 -7.14
N GLY A 398 -7.57 2.14 -6.61
CA GLY A 398 -8.09 2.33 -5.26
C GLY A 398 -7.01 2.15 -4.19
N VAL A 399 -7.25 2.72 -3.00
CA VAL A 399 -6.30 2.66 -1.88
C VAL A 399 -6.58 1.54 -0.88
N ASP A 400 -7.76 0.92 -0.95
CA ASP A 400 -8.15 -0.15 -0.04
C ASP A 400 -7.55 -1.51 -0.40
N GLU A 401 -7.43 -2.35 0.62
CA GLU A 401 -6.93 -3.71 0.46
C GLU A 401 -7.97 -4.59 -0.22
N MET A 402 -7.97 -4.58 -1.54
CA MET A 402 -8.64 -5.56 -2.36
C MET A 402 -7.57 -6.48 -2.96
N SER A 403 -7.68 -7.77 -2.68
CA SER A 403 -6.69 -8.80 -3.07
C SER A 403 -6.50 -8.99 -4.58
N TRP A 404 -7.43 -8.47 -5.40
CA TRP A 404 -7.33 -8.48 -6.87
C TRP A 404 -6.81 -7.17 -7.44
N ASP A 405 -6.71 -6.11 -6.63
CA ASP A 405 -5.96 -4.92 -7.02
C ASP A 405 -4.49 -5.32 -6.84
N ASP A 406 -3.86 -5.77 -7.93
CA ASP A 406 -2.46 -6.22 -8.11
C ASP A 406 -1.45 -5.10 -7.77
N THR A 407 -1.57 -4.60 -6.55
CA THR A 407 -0.88 -3.45 -6.01
C THR A 407 0.49 -3.84 -5.48
N GLU A 408 0.82 -5.13 -5.35
CA GLU A 408 2.16 -5.58 -4.95
C GLU A 408 3.25 -5.10 -5.92
N ASN A 409 2.95 -5.01 -7.23
CA ASN A 409 3.86 -4.39 -8.22
C ASN A 409 4.10 -2.89 -7.95
N TYR A 410 3.13 -2.19 -7.34
CA TYR A 410 3.19 -0.74 -7.07
C TYR A 410 3.73 -0.43 -5.66
N ARG A 411 3.48 -1.33 -4.70
CA ARG A 411 3.73 -1.16 -3.26
C ARG A 411 5.18 -1.45 -2.85
N MET A 412 5.86 -2.38 -3.54
CA MET A 412 7.10 -3.00 -3.04
C MET A 412 8.28 -2.95 -4.03
N GLY A 413 8.33 -1.95 -4.91
CA GLY A 413 9.48 -1.75 -5.80
C GLY A 413 9.41 -2.52 -7.12
N GLY A 414 8.21 -2.67 -7.70
CA GLY A 414 8.10 -3.04 -9.11
C GLY A 414 8.71 -1.99 -10.05
N SER A 415 8.68 -2.26 -11.35
CA SER A 415 9.38 -1.50 -12.39
C SER A 415 8.93 -0.04 -12.59
N TYR A 416 7.92 0.44 -11.85
CA TYR A 416 7.38 1.78 -12.00
C TYR A 416 8.22 2.83 -11.28
N LYS A 417 8.67 3.82 -12.04
CA LYS A 417 9.33 5.01 -11.50
C LYS A 417 8.27 6.08 -11.28
N TRP A 418 8.01 6.44 -10.02
CA TRP A 418 7.11 7.55 -9.69
C TRP A 418 7.63 8.88 -10.29
N PRO A 419 6.75 9.74 -10.81
CA PRO A 419 7.13 11.06 -11.31
C PRO A 419 7.76 11.93 -10.21
N SER A 420 8.54 12.92 -10.62
CA SER A 420 9.08 13.93 -9.70
C SER A 420 7.96 14.76 -9.06
N VAL A 421 8.20 15.30 -7.86
CA VAL A 421 7.27 16.23 -7.20
C VAL A 421 6.91 17.41 -8.11
N ASN A 422 7.86 17.91 -8.92
CA ASN A 422 7.62 18.98 -9.90
C ASN A 422 6.65 18.56 -11.01
N GLU A 423 6.82 17.37 -11.60
CA GLU A 423 5.92 16.87 -12.64
C GLU A 423 4.49 16.67 -12.11
N VAL A 424 4.37 16.13 -10.89
CA VAL A 424 3.07 16.03 -10.21
C VAL A 424 2.45 17.41 -9.96
N MET A 425 3.25 18.38 -9.50
CA MET A 425 2.78 19.74 -9.27
C MET A 425 2.30 20.44 -10.54
N ASP A 426 3.03 20.28 -11.64
CA ASP A 426 2.64 20.83 -12.94
C ASP A 426 1.34 20.20 -13.46
N TYR A 427 1.17 18.89 -13.24
CA TYR A 427 -0.08 18.20 -13.53
C TYR A 427 -1.25 18.74 -12.68
N ARG A 428 -1.09 18.79 -11.34
CA ARG A 428 -2.11 19.35 -10.42
C ARG A 428 -2.52 20.78 -10.80
N ARG A 429 -1.54 21.64 -11.10
CA ARG A 429 -1.78 23.03 -11.53
C ARG A 429 -2.56 23.10 -12.85
N THR A 430 -2.22 22.23 -13.79
CA THR A 430 -2.91 22.13 -15.09
C THR A 430 -4.35 21.70 -14.89
N VAL A 431 -4.60 20.64 -14.11
CA VAL A 431 -5.93 20.14 -13.79
C VAL A 431 -6.77 21.21 -13.08
N ARG A 432 -6.21 21.90 -12.07
CA ARG A 432 -6.88 23.00 -11.38
C ARG A 432 -7.37 24.08 -12.36
N ASN A 433 -6.51 24.54 -13.26
CA ASN A 433 -6.84 25.56 -14.24
C ASN A 433 -7.92 25.10 -15.23
N ILE A 434 -7.86 23.83 -15.65
CA ILE A 434 -8.87 23.23 -16.52
C ILE A 434 -10.23 23.20 -15.82
N ILE A 435 -10.28 22.79 -14.55
CA ILE A 435 -11.53 22.71 -13.78
C ILE A 435 -12.13 24.10 -13.56
N ILE A 436 -11.34 25.09 -13.14
CA ILE A 436 -11.79 26.47 -12.97
C ILE A 436 -12.41 26.98 -14.28
N LYS A 437 -11.72 26.78 -15.40
CA LYS A 437 -12.24 27.17 -16.72
C LYS A 437 -13.52 26.42 -17.08
N MET A 438 -13.58 25.11 -16.81
CA MET A 438 -14.77 24.29 -17.05
C MET A 438 -15.99 24.81 -16.25
N ILE A 439 -15.81 25.17 -14.98
CA ILE A 439 -16.88 25.76 -14.15
C ILE A 439 -17.39 27.07 -14.77
N GLN A 440 -16.46 27.93 -15.23
CA GLN A 440 -16.79 29.22 -15.82
C GLN A 440 -17.53 29.07 -17.16
N ASP A 441 -17.08 28.16 -18.03
CA ASP A 441 -17.58 28.02 -19.40
C ASP A 441 -18.86 27.16 -19.51
N THR A 442 -19.08 26.21 -18.59
CA THR A 442 -20.20 25.25 -18.68
C THR A 442 -21.50 25.83 -18.12
N PRO A 443 -22.65 25.82 -18.83
CA PRO A 443 -23.92 26.26 -18.26
C PRO A 443 -24.32 25.46 -17.00
N LEU A 444 -24.70 26.18 -15.93
CA LEU A 444 -25.19 25.57 -14.70
C LEU A 444 -26.71 25.39 -14.79
N VAL A 445 -27.17 24.15 -14.61
CA VAL A 445 -28.60 23.79 -14.55
C VAL A 445 -28.89 23.30 -13.15
N LEU A 446 -29.91 23.89 -12.52
CA LEU A 446 -30.35 23.57 -11.15
C LEU A 446 -31.71 22.86 -11.15
N PRO A 447 -31.98 22.01 -10.16
CA PRO A 447 -31.03 21.54 -9.13
C PRO A 447 -29.94 20.63 -9.72
N ILE A 448 -28.76 20.60 -9.11
CA ILE A 448 -27.76 19.57 -9.42
C ILE A 448 -28.22 18.27 -8.76
N THR A 449 -28.66 17.31 -9.58
CA THR A 449 -29.04 15.95 -9.13
C THR A 449 -27.95 14.94 -9.50
N LYS A 450 -28.09 13.69 -9.02
CA LYS A 450 -27.19 12.57 -9.38
C LYS A 450 -27.02 12.36 -10.89
N GLU A 451 -28.04 12.69 -11.68
CA GLU A 451 -27.97 12.56 -13.15
C GLU A 451 -27.32 13.77 -13.85
N SER A 452 -27.06 14.84 -13.12
CA SER A 452 -26.37 16.02 -13.65
C SER A 452 -24.90 15.71 -13.91
N PRO A 453 -24.30 16.14 -15.04
CA PRO A 453 -22.86 16.04 -15.25
C PRO A 453 -22.04 16.72 -14.16
N TRP A 454 -22.58 17.77 -13.52
CA TRP A 454 -21.99 18.49 -12.39
C TRP A 454 -21.77 17.59 -11.15
N TRP A 455 -22.45 16.45 -11.05
CA TRP A 455 -22.22 15.46 -9.99
C TRP A 455 -20.78 14.94 -9.99
N GLY A 456 -20.15 14.80 -11.18
CA GLY A 456 -18.76 14.38 -11.30
C GLY A 456 -17.76 15.39 -10.73
N LEU A 457 -18.10 16.68 -10.75
CA LEU A 457 -17.28 17.73 -10.12
C LEU A 457 -17.37 17.64 -8.60
N LEU A 458 -18.58 17.54 -8.05
CA LEU A 458 -18.81 17.41 -6.60
C LEU A 458 -18.16 16.14 -6.03
N MET A 459 -18.26 15.03 -6.76
CA MET A 459 -17.56 13.79 -6.44
C MET A 459 -16.05 13.99 -6.31
N GLY A 460 -15.43 14.74 -7.22
CA GLY A 460 -14.01 15.07 -7.09
C GLY A 460 -13.70 15.91 -5.86
N MET A 461 -14.57 16.86 -5.49
CA MET A 461 -14.40 17.72 -4.30
C MET A 461 -14.47 16.92 -3.00
N GLU A 462 -15.48 16.07 -2.86
CA GLU A 462 -15.60 15.22 -1.66
C GLU A 462 -14.53 14.13 -1.61
N HIS A 463 -14.10 13.60 -2.77
CA HIS A 463 -12.99 12.66 -2.82
C HIS A 463 -11.64 13.28 -2.41
N GLU A 464 -11.38 14.54 -2.78
CA GLU A 464 -10.19 15.29 -2.32
C GLU A 464 -10.21 15.43 -0.78
N ARG A 465 -11.40 15.56 -0.16
CA ARG A 465 -11.57 15.67 1.30
C ARG A 465 -11.34 14.33 2.01
N ILE A 466 -11.82 13.21 1.45
CA ILE A 466 -11.45 11.86 1.93
C ILE A 466 -9.92 11.67 1.93
N HIS A 467 -9.26 12.18 0.90
CA HIS A 467 -7.80 12.09 0.79
C HIS A 467 -7.05 13.10 1.68
N LEU A 468 -7.68 14.19 2.11
CA LEU A 468 -7.14 15.07 3.16
C LEU A 468 -7.02 14.30 4.48
N GLU A 469 -8.09 13.61 4.90
CA GLU A 469 -8.10 12.81 6.13
C GLU A 469 -7.21 11.55 6.00
N THR A 470 -7.29 10.84 4.87
CA THR A 470 -6.42 9.67 4.65
C THR A 470 -4.94 10.05 4.69
N SER A 471 -4.57 11.16 4.04
CA SER A 471 -3.19 11.65 4.03
C SER A 471 -2.74 12.11 5.43
N SER A 472 -3.64 12.68 6.25
CA SER A 472 -3.26 13.11 7.60
C SER A 472 -2.88 11.94 8.49
N VAL A 473 -3.62 10.83 8.43
CA VAL A 473 -3.30 9.60 9.15
C VAL A 473 -1.93 9.05 8.72
N LEU A 474 -1.64 9.03 7.42
CA LEU A 474 -0.36 8.56 6.88
C LEU A 474 0.81 9.47 7.26
N ILE A 475 0.64 10.79 7.14
CA ILE A 475 1.66 11.77 7.53
C ILE A 475 1.92 11.70 9.03
N ARG A 476 0.90 11.45 9.86
CA ARG A 476 1.07 11.30 11.31
C ARG A 476 1.90 10.08 11.70
N GLN A 477 1.84 9.01 10.89
CA GLN A 477 2.65 7.80 11.07
C GLN A 477 4.12 7.98 10.66
N LEU A 478 4.47 9.05 9.94
CA LEU A 478 5.87 9.38 9.69
C LEU A 478 6.61 9.75 11.00
N PRO A 479 7.94 9.53 11.03
CA PRO A 479 8.80 10.13 12.03
C PRO A 479 8.55 11.65 12.18
N VAL A 480 8.49 12.12 13.43
CA VAL A 480 8.18 13.54 13.72
C VAL A 480 9.23 14.49 13.13
N ASP A 481 10.47 14.04 12.96
CA ASP A 481 11.56 14.81 12.36
C ASP A 481 11.42 14.96 10.84
N MET A 482 10.50 14.24 10.18
CA MET A 482 10.18 14.41 8.75
C MET A 482 9.11 15.47 8.48
N VAL A 483 8.38 15.90 9.52
CA VAL A 483 7.27 16.84 9.38
C VAL A 483 7.52 18.15 10.13
N THR A 484 6.89 19.22 9.66
CA THR A 484 6.88 20.54 10.29
C THR A 484 5.44 21.01 10.42
N LYS A 485 5.11 21.59 11.58
CA LYS A 485 3.80 22.20 11.79
C LYS A 485 3.62 23.45 10.91
N PRO A 486 2.59 23.51 10.07
CA PRO A 486 2.24 24.73 9.32
C PRO A 486 1.80 25.88 10.25
N ASP A 487 2.04 27.13 9.85
CA ASP A 487 1.77 28.31 10.69
C ASP A 487 0.27 28.46 11.04
N GLY A 488 -0.62 28.02 10.14
CA GLY A 488 -2.07 28.03 10.35
C GLY A 488 -2.64 26.87 11.17
N TRP A 489 -1.80 25.90 11.57
CA TRP A 489 -2.29 24.68 12.23
C TRP A 489 -2.47 24.86 13.75
N VAL A 490 -3.70 24.75 14.23
CA VAL A 490 -4.05 24.98 15.64
C VAL A 490 -4.52 23.69 16.30
N TYR A 491 -3.80 23.23 17.32
CA TYR A 491 -4.25 22.08 18.12
C TYR A 491 -5.40 22.45 19.05
N GLY A 492 -6.21 21.43 19.36
CA GLY A 492 -7.17 21.46 20.44
C GLY A 492 -6.51 21.73 21.80
N PRO A 493 -7.24 22.29 22.76
CA PRO A 493 -6.69 22.51 24.10
C PRO A 493 -6.41 21.17 24.79
N MET A 494 -5.29 21.06 25.51
CA MET A 494 -4.96 19.86 26.30
C MET A 494 -5.90 19.65 27.48
N LYS A 495 -6.49 20.73 28.00
CA LYS A 495 -7.40 20.76 29.15
C LYS A 495 -8.45 21.84 28.92
N TYR A 496 -9.68 21.62 29.37
CA TYR A 496 -10.78 22.58 29.22
C TYR A 496 -11.45 22.92 30.55
N SER A 497 -11.86 21.89 31.30
CA SER A 497 -12.49 22.03 32.61
C SER A 497 -11.89 21.04 33.61
N GLU A 498 -12.61 20.72 34.69
CA GLU A 498 -12.18 19.69 35.63
C GLU A 498 -11.90 18.37 34.90
N PRO A 499 -10.83 17.63 35.29
CA PRO A 499 -10.47 16.38 34.64
C PRO A 499 -11.63 15.38 34.62
N VAL A 500 -11.78 14.66 33.51
CA VAL A 500 -12.80 13.61 33.38
C VAL A 500 -12.30 12.36 34.11
N MET A 501 -12.65 12.26 35.40
CA MET A 501 -12.22 11.16 36.27
C MET A 501 -13.11 9.92 36.21
N SER A 502 -14.28 10.02 35.56
CA SER A 502 -15.24 8.93 35.43
C SER A 502 -16.05 9.06 34.15
N ASN A 503 -16.34 7.94 33.50
CA ASN A 503 -17.18 7.87 32.31
C ASN A 503 -18.47 7.07 32.60
N PRO A 504 -19.52 7.71 33.15
CA PRO A 504 -20.74 7.00 33.55
C PRO A 504 -21.52 6.51 32.33
N MET A 505 -22.24 5.41 32.50
CA MET A 505 -23.17 4.90 31.49
C MET A 505 -24.52 5.64 31.59
N ILE A 506 -25.08 6.01 30.45
CA ILE A 506 -26.40 6.64 30.30
C ILE A 506 -27.33 5.60 29.69
N ARG A 507 -28.47 5.37 30.35
CA ARG A 507 -29.52 4.48 29.88
C ARG A 507 -30.34 5.16 28.79
N VAL A 508 -30.61 4.41 27.74
CA VAL A 508 -31.47 4.77 26.63
C VAL A 508 -32.59 3.75 26.56
N GLU A 509 -33.84 4.21 26.57
CA GLU A 509 -35.01 3.33 26.47
C GLU A 509 -35.19 2.82 25.04
N GLU A 510 -35.92 1.72 24.92
CA GLU A 510 -36.28 1.15 23.61
C GLU A 510 -36.97 2.20 22.73
N ARG A 511 -36.50 2.34 21.49
CA ARG A 511 -37.14 3.17 20.48
C ARG A 511 -36.88 2.66 19.07
N GLU A 512 -37.72 3.08 18.14
CA GLU A 512 -37.48 2.92 16.71
C GLU A 512 -36.65 4.10 16.19
N VAL A 513 -35.76 3.84 15.24
CA VAL A 513 -34.96 4.85 14.56
C VAL A 513 -34.98 4.60 13.06
N THR A 514 -35.10 5.68 12.30
CA THR A 514 -35.04 5.68 10.84
C THR A 514 -33.91 6.60 10.40
N TYR A 515 -33.06 6.12 9.51
CA TYR A 515 -31.90 6.85 9.01
C TYR A 515 -31.61 6.54 7.54
N GLY A 516 -30.87 7.43 6.89
CA GLY A 516 -30.58 7.40 5.46
C GLY A 516 -30.83 8.75 4.80
N LYS A 517 -30.14 8.99 3.69
CA LYS A 517 -30.20 10.25 2.94
C LYS A 517 -31.28 10.15 1.86
N PRO A 518 -32.26 11.08 1.82
CA PRO A 518 -33.23 11.10 0.74
C PRO A 518 -32.57 11.31 -0.63
N ASP A 519 -33.13 10.69 -1.66
CA ASP A 519 -32.61 10.78 -3.03
C ASP A 519 -32.63 12.21 -3.61
N ASP A 520 -33.56 13.04 -3.15
CA ASP A 520 -33.76 14.43 -3.57
C ASP A 520 -33.15 15.44 -2.58
N PHE A 521 -32.41 14.99 -1.56
CA PHE A 521 -31.75 15.87 -0.62
C PHE A 521 -30.70 16.74 -1.35
N PRO A 522 -30.74 18.08 -1.22
CA PRO A 522 -29.97 18.99 -2.09
C PRO A 522 -28.53 19.18 -1.62
N SER A 523 -27.84 18.10 -1.29
CA SER A 523 -26.39 18.04 -1.05
C SER A 523 -25.79 16.82 -1.75
N TYR A 524 -24.47 16.85 -1.97
CA TYR A 524 -23.77 15.65 -2.42
C TYR A 524 -23.76 14.60 -1.31
N GLY A 525 -23.79 13.32 -1.68
CA GLY A 525 -23.55 12.18 -0.81
C GLY A 525 -23.02 10.99 -1.61
N TRP A 526 -22.37 10.05 -0.93
CA TRP A 526 -21.96 8.79 -1.53
C TRP A 526 -23.14 7.84 -1.70
N ASP A 527 -23.00 6.92 -2.65
CA ASP A 527 -24.03 5.98 -3.04
C ASP A 527 -24.58 5.13 -1.87
N ASN A 528 -23.73 4.80 -0.89
CA ASN A 528 -24.08 4.00 0.27
C ASN A 528 -24.92 4.75 1.34
N GLU A 529 -25.02 6.08 1.26
CA GLU A 529 -25.79 6.89 2.22
C GLU A 529 -27.28 6.98 1.86
N TYR A 530 -27.60 6.74 0.59
CA TYR A 530 -28.95 6.87 0.06
C TYR A 530 -29.77 5.62 0.30
N GLY A 531 -31.07 5.83 0.45
CA GLY A 531 -32.02 4.81 0.90
C GLY A 531 -32.48 5.11 2.32
N GLU A 532 -33.22 4.17 2.89
CA GLU A 532 -33.76 4.30 4.23
C GLU A 532 -33.64 2.96 4.95
N GLU A 533 -33.25 3.00 6.21
CA GLU A 533 -33.26 1.84 7.10
C GLU A 533 -34.05 2.20 8.36
N THR A 534 -34.94 1.30 8.78
CA THR A 534 -35.69 1.45 10.02
C THR A 534 -35.36 0.27 10.94
N SER A 535 -34.90 0.57 12.14
CA SER A 535 -34.48 -0.43 13.12
C SER A 535 -35.14 -0.20 14.47
N ARG A 536 -35.64 -1.28 15.08
CA ARG A 536 -36.04 -1.28 16.49
C ARG A 536 -34.77 -1.43 17.33
N VAL A 537 -34.49 -0.44 18.17
CA VAL A 537 -33.35 -0.44 19.08
C VAL A 537 -33.82 -0.81 20.47
N PRO A 538 -33.45 -1.99 21.01
CA PRO A 538 -33.76 -2.38 22.38
C PRO A 538 -33.15 -1.41 23.41
N ALA A 539 -33.66 -1.42 24.64
CA ALA A 539 -33.06 -0.61 25.71
C ALA A 539 -31.58 -1.01 25.95
N PHE A 540 -30.72 -0.01 26.02
CA PHE A 540 -29.28 -0.19 26.21
C PHE A 540 -28.70 0.92 27.08
N GLU A 541 -27.45 0.77 27.46
CA GLU A 541 -26.65 1.80 28.10
C GLU A 541 -25.44 2.12 27.23
N ALA A 542 -25.04 3.38 27.17
CA ALA A 542 -23.79 3.80 26.54
C ALA A 542 -23.01 4.80 27.39
N SER A 543 -21.69 4.80 27.29
CA SER A 543 -20.87 5.72 28.08
C SER A 543 -21.15 7.17 27.72
N LYS A 544 -21.14 8.07 28.70
CA LYS A 544 -21.42 9.50 28.53
C LYS A 544 -20.44 10.19 27.57
N TYR A 545 -19.17 9.85 27.72
CA TYR A 545 -18.08 10.33 26.89
C TYR A 545 -17.56 9.21 25.98
N LEU A 546 -16.94 9.59 24.87
CA LEU A 546 -15.99 8.72 24.18
C LEU A 546 -14.95 8.19 25.16
N VAL A 547 -14.46 6.97 24.94
CA VAL A 547 -13.42 6.39 25.80
C VAL A 547 -12.18 7.27 25.72
N THR A 548 -11.73 7.74 26.89
CA THR A 548 -10.61 8.69 26.97
C THR A 548 -9.27 7.98 27.00
N ASN A 549 -8.20 8.69 26.68
CA ASN A 549 -6.83 8.21 26.88
C ASN A 549 -6.58 7.78 28.34
N ARG A 550 -7.14 8.49 29.32
CA ARG A 550 -7.06 8.13 30.75
C ARG A 550 -7.65 6.76 31.01
N GLU A 551 -8.85 6.53 30.49
CA GLU A 551 -9.57 5.29 30.70
C GLU A 551 -8.89 4.12 29.97
N TYR A 552 -8.41 4.36 28.74
CA TYR A 552 -7.67 3.35 27.98
C TYR A 552 -6.30 3.01 28.59
N LEU A 553 -5.67 3.97 29.27
CA LEU A 553 -4.41 3.73 29.96
C LEU A 553 -4.55 2.69 31.08
N GLU A 554 -5.72 2.59 31.71
CA GLU A 554 -6.02 1.54 32.70
C GLU A 554 -5.99 0.13 32.05
N PHE A 555 -6.56 -0.01 30.85
CA PHE A 555 -6.51 -1.26 30.08
C PHE A 555 -5.08 -1.65 29.70
N VAL A 556 -4.27 -0.69 29.26
CA VAL A 556 -2.85 -0.91 28.95
C VAL A 556 -2.08 -1.33 30.22
N HIS A 557 -2.32 -0.66 31.35
CA HIS A 557 -1.66 -0.96 32.63
C HIS A 557 -2.07 -2.30 33.24
N ASP A 558 -3.29 -2.75 32.99
CA ASP A 558 -3.75 -4.10 33.35
C ASP A 558 -3.35 -5.14 32.29
N GLU A 559 -2.31 -4.88 31.49
CA GLU A 559 -1.76 -5.81 30.50
C GLU A 559 -2.81 -6.31 29.49
N GLY A 560 -3.76 -5.46 29.09
CA GLY A 560 -4.84 -5.82 28.16
C GLY A 560 -4.34 -6.39 26.83
N TYR A 561 -3.22 -5.86 26.31
CA TYR A 561 -2.55 -6.39 25.12
C TYR A 561 -1.89 -7.76 25.36
N SER A 562 -1.63 -8.20 26.58
CA SER A 562 -1.02 -9.52 26.84
C SER A 562 -2.05 -10.64 27.02
N LYS A 563 -3.33 -10.30 27.20
CA LYS A 563 -4.41 -11.22 27.58
C LYS A 563 -5.19 -11.69 26.34
N LYS A 564 -4.77 -12.80 25.73
CA LYS A 564 -5.43 -13.38 24.52
C LYS A 564 -6.96 -13.50 24.63
N ASN A 565 -7.48 -13.82 25.81
CA ASN A 565 -8.91 -14.01 26.04
C ASN A 565 -9.75 -12.74 25.94
N LEU A 566 -9.14 -11.56 25.78
CA LEU A 566 -9.83 -10.30 25.53
C LEU A 566 -10.00 -10.01 24.03
N TRP A 567 -9.33 -10.78 23.17
CA TRP A 567 -9.25 -10.52 21.74
C TRP A 567 -9.97 -11.63 20.98
N THR A 568 -10.60 -11.28 19.86
CA THR A 568 -11.03 -12.27 18.87
C THR A 568 -9.84 -12.94 18.21
N GLU A 569 -10.07 -14.04 17.49
CA GLU A 569 -8.98 -14.73 16.80
C GLU A 569 -8.29 -13.83 15.76
N GLU A 570 -9.07 -13.10 14.95
CA GLU A 570 -8.56 -12.11 14.00
C GLU A 570 -7.78 -11.00 14.70
N GLY A 571 -8.35 -10.40 15.76
CA GLY A 571 -7.72 -9.31 16.49
C GLY A 571 -6.43 -9.73 17.19
N TRP A 572 -6.38 -10.94 17.75
CA TRP A 572 -5.17 -11.50 18.32
C TRP A 572 -4.11 -11.77 17.25
N GLY A 573 -4.52 -12.27 16.08
CA GLY A 573 -3.66 -12.43 14.91
C GLY A 573 -3.02 -11.11 14.48
N TRP A 574 -3.83 -10.06 14.33
CA TRP A 574 -3.36 -8.71 14.03
C TRP A 574 -2.38 -8.21 15.09
N LYS A 575 -2.72 -8.34 16.38
CA LYS A 575 -1.88 -7.88 17.49
C LYS A 575 -0.52 -8.58 17.46
N LEU A 576 -0.50 -9.91 17.28
CA LEU A 576 0.73 -10.69 17.18
C LEU A 576 1.56 -10.26 15.96
N TYR A 577 0.92 -10.05 14.81
CA TYR A 577 1.58 -9.59 13.59
C TYR A 577 2.18 -8.19 13.73
N ARG A 578 1.47 -7.25 14.35
CA ARG A 578 1.94 -5.88 14.58
C ARG A 578 2.86 -5.72 15.79
N HIS A 579 2.91 -6.74 16.66
CA HIS A 579 3.52 -6.64 17.99
C HIS A 579 3.01 -5.41 18.77
N ALA A 580 1.70 -5.17 18.74
CA ALA A 580 1.10 -4.01 19.40
C ALA A 580 1.04 -4.20 20.93
N GLU A 581 1.43 -3.16 21.69
CA GLU A 581 1.42 -3.13 23.16
C GLU A 581 0.62 -1.94 23.73
N HIS A 582 0.29 -0.98 22.89
CA HIS A 582 -0.47 0.24 23.20
C HIS A 582 -0.97 0.85 21.87
N PRO A 583 -1.87 1.86 21.92
CA PRO A 583 -2.37 2.52 20.71
C PRO A 583 -1.27 3.11 19.83
N ALA A 584 -1.48 3.11 18.51
CA ALA A 584 -0.44 3.42 17.51
C ALA A 584 0.19 4.82 17.66
N PHE A 585 -0.56 5.81 18.15
CA PHE A 585 -0.10 7.19 18.32
C PHE A 585 0.36 7.53 19.75
N TRP A 586 0.55 6.53 20.61
CA TRP A 586 1.21 6.73 21.90
C TRP A 586 2.72 6.48 21.73
N VAL A 587 3.54 7.31 22.37
CA VAL A 587 5.00 7.26 22.29
C VAL A 587 5.55 7.02 23.69
N CYS A 588 6.36 5.99 23.91
CA CYS A 588 6.96 5.74 25.22
C CYS A 588 8.16 6.66 25.49
N ASP A 589 8.23 7.22 26.70
CA ASP A 589 9.38 8.04 27.13
C ASP A 589 10.63 7.20 27.47
N ASN A 590 10.46 5.90 27.73
CA ASN A 590 11.53 4.96 28.07
C ASN A 590 11.47 3.73 27.17
N GLY A 591 11.49 3.93 25.86
CA GLY A 591 11.98 2.85 25.02
C GLY A 591 11.05 1.69 24.70
N CYS A 592 10.06 1.98 23.87
CA CYS A 592 9.06 0.99 23.47
C CYS A 592 9.67 -0.15 22.63
N LYS A 593 9.13 -1.36 22.79
CA LYS A 593 9.28 -2.53 21.89
C LYS A 593 7.99 -2.89 21.15
N GLY A 594 6.90 -2.15 21.35
CA GLY A 594 5.70 -2.27 20.52
C GLY A 594 5.97 -1.70 19.15
N GLY A 595 5.57 -2.39 18.08
CA GLY A 595 5.71 -1.95 16.69
C GLY A 595 4.90 -0.69 16.38
N CYS A 596 5.31 0.45 16.92
CA CYS A 596 4.77 1.77 16.60
C CYS A 596 4.86 1.95 15.08
N GLY A 597 3.72 2.12 14.40
CA GLY A 597 3.57 2.46 12.97
C GLY A 597 4.71 2.02 12.04
N ALA A 598 4.48 0.94 11.28
CA ALA A 598 5.22 0.26 10.20
C ALA A 598 6.50 0.83 9.50
N ALA A 599 7.00 2.02 9.82
CA ALA A 599 8.27 2.58 9.38
C ALA A 599 9.05 3.36 10.49
N LEU A 600 8.63 3.28 11.76
CA LEU A 600 9.37 3.86 12.91
C LEU A 600 10.43 2.91 13.51
N SER A 601 10.72 1.79 12.85
CA SER A 601 11.67 0.76 13.29
C SER A 601 13.11 1.26 13.52
N SER A 602 13.50 2.39 12.93
CA SER A 602 14.81 3.00 13.15
C SER A 602 14.89 3.91 14.38
N TYR A 603 13.80 4.07 15.15
CA TYR A 603 13.75 4.94 16.34
C TYR A 603 13.15 4.28 17.59
N SER A 604 12.85 2.99 17.57
CA SER A 604 12.41 2.22 18.75
C SER A 604 13.57 1.35 19.25
N HIS A 605 14.62 2.00 19.78
CA HIS A 605 15.68 1.30 20.50
C HIS A 605 15.44 1.40 22.00
N CYS A 606 15.12 0.28 22.65
CA CYS A 606 15.37 0.14 24.08
C CYS A 606 15.52 -1.29 24.60
N HIS A 607 16.37 -1.37 25.61
CA HIS A 607 16.61 -2.51 26.46
C HIS A 607 15.92 -2.27 27.81
N PHE A 608 15.16 -3.26 28.30
CA PHE A 608 14.83 -3.33 29.71
C PHE A 608 16.08 -3.74 30.49
N ASN A 609 16.49 -2.93 31.45
CA ASN A 609 17.37 -3.36 32.54
C ASN A 609 16.49 -3.53 33.78
N THR A 610 16.35 -4.76 34.24
CA THR A 610 15.43 -5.22 35.30
C THR A 610 15.83 -4.82 36.74
N GLU A 611 16.50 -3.68 36.95
CA GLU A 611 17.11 -3.38 38.27
C GLU A 611 16.64 -2.09 38.98
N LEU A 612 15.71 -1.28 38.45
CA LEU A 612 15.36 0.02 39.08
C LEU A 612 13.88 0.28 39.43
N THR A 613 12.95 -0.62 39.11
CA THR A 613 11.53 -0.50 39.53
C THR A 613 11.18 -1.33 40.78
N THR A 614 12.09 -2.19 41.25
CA THR A 614 11.85 -3.02 42.45
C THR A 614 12.20 -2.32 43.76
N THR A 615 12.98 -1.23 43.75
CA THR A 615 13.43 -0.60 45.01
C THR A 615 12.44 0.42 45.58
N ASN A 616 11.73 1.21 44.76
CA ASN A 616 10.79 2.22 45.29
C ASN A 616 9.38 1.66 45.61
N GLY A 617 8.88 0.71 44.80
CA GLY A 617 7.59 0.05 45.05
C GLY A 617 7.63 -0.88 46.26
N VAL A 618 8.72 -1.61 46.45
CA VAL A 618 8.90 -2.52 47.60
C VAL A 618 9.12 -1.74 48.89
N THR A 619 9.88 -0.64 48.86
CA THR A 619 10.13 0.19 50.06
C THR A 619 8.87 0.94 50.53
N ASN A 620 8.06 1.49 49.60
CA ASN A 620 6.80 2.16 49.96
C ASN A 620 5.68 1.16 50.32
N GLY A 621 5.62 0.02 49.63
CA GLY A 621 4.72 -1.09 49.99
C GLY A 621 5.01 -1.66 51.38
N GLN A 622 6.29 -1.86 51.73
CA GLN A 622 6.68 -2.31 53.06
C GLN A 622 6.39 -1.27 54.16
N SER A 623 6.54 0.03 53.88
CA SER A 623 6.21 1.06 54.87
C SER A 623 4.69 1.17 55.16
N ASN A 624 3.84 0.95 54.14
CA ASN A 624 2.38 0.98 54.28
C ASN A 624 1.79 -0.30 54.88
N ILE A 625 2.38 -1.47 54.58
CA ILE A 625 2.04 -2.76 55.22
C ILE A 625 2.31 -2.70 56.72
N VAL A 626 3.44 -2.12 57.14
CA VAL A 626 3.84 -2.04 58.55
C VAL A 626 3.05 -0.97 59.31
N THR A 627 2.83 0.22 58.73
CA THR A 627 2.25 1.35 59.48
C THR A 627 0.71 1.36 59.48
N ASN A 628 0.05 1.06 58.35
CA ASN A 628 -1.42 1.07 58.24
C ASN A 628 -2.06 -0.31 58.47
N GLY A 629 -1.36 -1.40 58.11
CA GLY A 629 -1.83 -2.77 58.32
C GLY A 629 -1.84 -3.18 59.79
N GLN A 630 -0.84 -2.78 60.59
CA GLN A 630 -0.83 -3.02 62.04
C GLN A 630 -1.81 -2.11 62.78
N SER A 631 -1.89 -0.82 62.44
CA SER A 631 -2.78 0.15 63.11
C SER A 631 -4.27 -0.15 62.88
N ASN A 632 -4.68 -0.44 61.64
CA ASN A 632 -6.09 -0.73 61.33
C ASN A 632 -6.50 -2.16 61.70
N GLY A 633 -5.57 -3.13 61.65
CA GLY A 633 -5.80 -4.51 62.08
C GLY A 633 -5.99 -4.65 63.60
N LEU A 634 -5.23 -3.89 64.41
CA LEU A 634 -5.40 -3.85 65.86
C LEU A 634 -6.70 -3.15 66.28
N THR A 635 -7.08 -2.07 65.62
CA THR A 635 -8.27 -1.27 65.95
C THR A 635 -9.59 -1.99 65.57
N ASN A 636 -9.64 -2.65 64.40
CA ASN A 636 -10.82 -3.42 63.98
C ASN A 636 -10.92 -4.80 64.65
N GLY A 637 -9.80 -5.40 65.03
CA GLY A 637 -9.76 -6.65 65.82
C GLY A 637 -10.22 -6.47 67.27
N GLN A 638 -10.03 -5.29 67.86
CA GLN A 638 -10.53 -4.97 69.20
C GLN A 638 -12.03 -4.61 69.21
N ASN A 639 -12.55 -3.95 68.16
CA ASN A 639 -13.97 -3.56 68.09
C ASN A 639 -14.92 -4.72 67.74
N ASN A 640 -14.50 -5.70 66.92
CA ASN A 640 -15.32 -6.86 66.54
C ASN A 640 -15.20 -8.07 67.48
N GLY A 641 -14.45 -7.93 68.58
CA GLY A 641 -14.15 -9.00 69.54
C GLY A 641 -15.28 -9.35 70.52
N VAL A 642 -16.45 -8.71 70.44
CA VAL A 642 -17.51 -8.90 71.46
C VAL A 642 -18.58 -9.93 71.07
N THR A 643 -18.60 -10.48 69.85
CA THR A 643 -19.74 -11.33 69.44
C THR A 643 -19.42 -12.70 68.82
N ASN A 644 -18.27 -12.96 68.17
CA ASN A 644 -18.08 -14.21 67.41
C ASN A 644 -16.70 -14.92 67.53
N GLY A 645 -15.99 -14.74 68.65
CA GLY A 645 -14.79 -15.52 68.97
C GLY A 645 -13.49 -14.98 68.35
N GLN A 646 -12.47 -14.86 69.21
CA GLN A 646 -11.21 -14.14 68.94
C GLN A 646 -10.38 -14.70 67.76
N ASN A 647 -10.57 -15.96 67.37
CA ASN A 647 -9.77 -16.59 66.31
C ASN A 647 -10.25 -16.29 64.88
N ASN A 648 -11.54 -16.04 64.66
CA ASN A 648 -12.07 -15.71 63.32
C ASN A 648 -11.96 -14.22 62.99
N GLY A 649 -12.04 -13.36 64.01
CA GLY A 649 -11.90 -11.90 63.85
C GLY A 649 -10.48 -11.45 63.53
N MET A 650 -9.46 -12.07 64.14
CA MET A 650 -8.05 -11.77 63.83
C MET A 650 -7.64 -12.29 62.45
N THR A 651 -8.08 -13.49 62.07
CA THR A 651 -7.71 -14.09 60.78
C THR A 651 -8.37 -13.38 59.60
N ASN A 652 -9.66 -13.04 59.68
CA ASN A 652 -10.35 -12.28 58.63
C ASN A 652 -9.96 -10.79 58.63
N GLY A 653 -9.64 -10.19 59.78
CA GLY A 653 -9.16 -8.81 59.88
C GLY A 653 -7.74 -8.63 59.33
N GLN A 654 -6.86 -9.60 59.54
CA GLN A 654 -5.52 -9.62 58.91
C GLN A 654 -5.60 -9.95 57.43
N SER A 655 -6.41 -10.92 57.01
CA SER A 655 -6.55 -11.25 55.59
C SER A 655 -7.18 -10.09 54.78
N ASN A 656 -8.28 -9.49 55.26
CA ASN A 656 -8.92 -8.36 54.56
C ASN A 656 -8.10 -7.07 54.68
N GLY A 657 -7.36 -6.87 55.78
CA GLY A 657 -6.47 -5.72 55.97
C GLY A 657 -5.21 -5.79 55.11
N VAL A 658 -4.69 -6.99 54.85
CA VAL A 658 -3.56 -7.23 53.95
C VAL A 658 -4.01 -7.17 52.48
N THR A 659 -5.16 -7.78 52.12
CA THR A 659 -5.69 -7.73 50.75
C THR A 659 -6.16 -6.32 50.36
N ASN A 660 -6.91 -5.61 51.22
CA ASN A 660 -7.32 -4.22 50.96
C ASN A 660 -6.17 -3.23 51.15
N GLY A 661 -5.17 -3.54 51.99
CA GLY A 661 -3.97 -2.73 52.17
C GLY A 661 -2.98 -2.88 51.02
N GLN A 662 -2.91 -4.06 50.40
CA GLN A 662 -2.16 -4.29 49.15
C GLN A 662 -2.91 -3.71 47.95
N SER A 663 -4.22 -3.93 47.80
CA SER A 663 -4.98 -3.34 46.68
C SER A 663 -5.03 -1.82 46.78
N ASN A 664 -5.44 -1.24 47.92
CA ASN A 664 -5.49 0.21 48.08
C ASN A 664 -4.11 0.85 48.23
N GLY A 665 -3.09 0.13 48.71
CA GLY A 665 -1.71 0.63 48.82
C GLY A 665 -0.99 0.64 47.47
N VAL A 666 -1.26 -0.33 46.60
CA VAL A 666 -0.83 -0.34 45.20
C VAL A 666 -1.64 0.69 44.42
N THR A 667 -2.96 0.66 44.47
CA THR A 667 -3.81 1.66 43.79
C THR A 667 -3.47 3.07 44.24
N ASN A 668 -3.50 3.41 45.54
CA ASN A 668 -3.16 4.76 46.02
C ASN A 668 -1.67 5.10 45.91
N GLY A 669 -0.76 4.12 45.89
CA GLY A 669 0.66 4.33 45.60
C GLY A 669 0.90 4.71 44.14
N HIS A 670 0.17 4.06 43.22
CA HIS A 670 0.10 4.42 41.80
C HIS A 670 -0.59 5.77 41.58
N THR A 671 -1.71 6.06 42.27
CA THR A 671 -2.42 7.35 42.16
C THR A 671 -1.63 8.51 42.78
N ASN A 672 -0.96 8.31 43.91
CA ASN A 672 -0.18 9.37 44.57
C ASN A 672 1.22 9.55 43.94
N GLY A 673 1.79 8.52 43.32
CA GLY A 673 2.96 8.65 42.44
C GLY A 673 2.65 9.47 41.18
N PHE A 674 1.43 9.35 40.66
CA PHE A 674 0.93 10.09 39.49
C PHE A 674 0.91 11.62 39.65
N ASN A 675 0.74 12.11 40.88
CA ASN A 675 0.76 13.54 41.18
C ASN A 675 2.18 14.14 41.27
N ARG A 676 3.25 13.32 41.16
CA ARG A 676 4.64 13.78 41.28
C ARG A 676 5.62 13.23 40.23
N GLY A 677 5.19 12.38 39.29
CA GLY A 677 6.02 11.90 38.17
C GLY A 677 5.14 11.60 36.96
N GLY A 678 5.53 12.11 35.78
CA GLY A 678 4.73 12.09 34.55
C GLY A 678 4.33 10.69 34.05
N THR A 679 3.35 10.65 33.14
CA THR A 679 2.94 9.43 32.44
C THR A 679 4.12 8.86 31.64
N VAL A 680 4.25 7.54 31.58
CA VAL A 680 5.31 6.85 30.79
C VAL A 680 5.10 7.03 29.27
N TYR A 681 3.88 7.40 28.87
CA TYR A 681 3.49 7.67 27.50
C TYR A 681 3.33 9.17 27.23
N LYS A 682 3.66 9.54 26.01
CA LYS A 682 3.37 10.81 25.34
C LYS A 682 2.46 10.55 24.14
N TYR A 683 1.95 11.63 23.57
CA TYR A 683 1.01 11.57 22.47
C TYR A 683 1.60 12.11 21.18
N ARG A 684 1.63 11.29 20.13
CA ARG A 684 1.95 11.72 18.77
C ARG A 684 0.75 12.48 18.21
N ALA A 685 0.79 13.82 18.27
CA ALA A 685 -0.11 14.67 17.48
C ALA A 685 0.32 14.68 16.00
N MET A 686 -0.30 15.48 15.14
CA MET A 686 0.05 15.54 13.70
C MET A 686 1.52 15.89 13.43
N PHE A 687 2.06 16.89 14.12
CA PHE A 687 3.38 17.47 13.84
C PHE A 687 4.29 17.56 15.07
N ASP A 688 3.72 17.32 16.26
CA ASP A 688 4.42 17.41 17.53
C ASP A 688 4.22 16.14 18.36
N VAL A 689 5.04 15.98 19.40
CA VAL A 689 4.84 15.01 20.48
C VAL A 689 4.47 15.80 21.73
N LEU A 690 3.28 15.54 22.26
CA LEU A 690 2.69 16.25 23.38
C LEU A 690 2.80 15.41 24.65
N ASP A 691 2.71 16.06 25.82
CA ASP A 691 2.34 15.35 27.06
C ASP A 691 1.02 14.62 26.85
N MET A 692 0.78 13.53 27.59
CA MET A 692 -0.41 12.71 27.38
C MET A 692 -1.72 13.50 27.61
N PRO A 693 -2.58 13.71 26.60
CA PRO A 693 -3.86 14.38 26.76
C PRO A 693 -4.88 13.40 27.32
N LEU A 694 -4.87 13.24 28.64
CA LEU A 694 -5.65 12.22 29.36
C LEU A 694 -7.16 12.32 29.12
N ASP A 695 -7.71 13.52 28.88
CA ASP A 695 -9.14 13.73 28.70
C ASP A 695 -9.56 13.79 27.21
N TRP A 696 -8.63 13.63 26.26
CA TRP A 696 -8.97 13.45 24.85
C TRP A 696 -9.46 12.02 24.60
N PRO A 697 -10.29 11.79 23.56
CA PRO A 697 -10.65 10.44 23.14
C PRO A 697 -9.38 9.65 22.75
N VAL A 698 -9.39 8.36 23.04
CA VAL A 698 -8.36 7.45 22.54
C VAL A 698 -8.58 7.17 21.04
N GLU A 699 -7.50 7.14 20.26
CA GLU A 699 -7.52 6.75 18.85
C GLU A 699 -6.98 5.33 18.70
N VAL A 700 -7.82 4.38 18.24
CA VAL A 700 -7.53 2.94 18.13
C VAL A 700 -8.27 2.31 16.95
N ASN A 701 -7.82 1.15 16.48
CA ASN A 701 -8.58 0.38 15.50
C ASN A 701 -9.74 -0.42 16.15
N TYR A 702 -10.52 -1.11 15.31
CA TYR A 702 -11.68 -1.87 15.78
C TYR A 702 -11.30 -3.00 16.74
N HIS A 703 -10.21 -3.74 16.47
CA HIS A 703 -9.78 -4.86 17.33
C HIS A 703 -9.39 -4.39 18.74
N GLU A 704 -8.67 -3.29 18.82
CA GLU A 704 -8.25 -2.65 20.07
C GLU A 704 -9.46 -2.09 20.85
N ALA A 705 -10.43 -1.51 20.15
CA ALA A 705 -11.68 -1.02 20.73
C ALA A 705 -12.52 -2.17 21.31
N HIS A 706 -12.68 -3.26 20.54
CA HIS A 706 -13.39 -4.45 20.98
C HIS A 706 -12.72 -5.11 22.20
N ALA A 707 -11.38 -5.27 22.17
CA ALA A 707 -10.66 -5.88 23.28
C ALA A 707 -10.80 -5.09 24.59
N PHE A 708 -10.88 -3.76 24.49
CA PHE A 708 -11.20 -2.91 25.64
C PHE A 708 -12.63 -3.12 26.15
N CYS A 709 -13.62 -3.27 25.26
CA CYS A 709 -14.99 -3.61 25.65
C CYS A 709 -15.02 -4.94 26.43
N SER A 710 -14.40 -6.00 25.90
CA SER A 710 -14.31 -7.30 26.58
C SER A 710 -13.59 -7.18 27.94
N TRP A 711 -12.58 -6.32 28.07
CA TRP A 711 -11.89 -6.04 29.33
C TRP A 711 -12.78 -5.38 30.39
N LYS A 712 -13.69 -4.48 29.99
CA LYS A 712 -14.67 -3.89 30.91
C LYS A 712 -15.66 -4.90 31.46
N GLY A 713 -15.73 -6.09 30.86
CA GLY A 713 -16.48 -7.24 31.33
C GLY A 713 -17.53 -7.70 30.32
N SER A 714 -18.10 -8.88 30.58
CA SER A 714 -19.09 -9.51 29.69
C SER A 714 -20.29 -8.60 29.42
N GLY A 715 -20.71 -8.55 28.16
CA GLY A 715 -21.86 -7.78 27.68
C GLY A 715 -21.56 -6.32 27.35
N ASN A 716 -20.33 -5.86 27.56
CA ASN A 716 -19.87 -4.58 27.02
C ASN A 716 -19.39 -4.79 25.58
N ARG A 717 -19.75 -3.86 24.71
CA ARG A 717 -19.52 -3.94 23.26
C ARG A 717 -19.43 -2.53 22.66
N LEU A 718 -19.21 -2.44 21.36
CA LEU A 718 -19.36 -1.19 20.63
C LEU A 718 -20.85 -0.89 20.37
N LEU A 719 -21.14 0.35 20.01
CA LEU A 719 -22.48 0.73 19.53
C LEU A 719 -22.78 0.06 18.19
N THR A 720 -24.06 -0.14 17.89
CA THR A 720 -24.49 -0.37 16.50
C THR A 720 -24.73 0.97 15.78
N GLU A 721 -24.82 0.95 14.44
CA GLU A 721 -25.21 2.11 13.62
C GLU A 721 -26.58 2.67 14.06
N ALA A 722 -27.55 1.79 14.33
CA ALA A 722 -28.87 2.18 14.80
C ALA A 722 -28.80 2.86 16.19
N GLU A 723 -28.01 2.32 17.12
CA GLU A 723 -27.81 2.91 18.45
C GLU A 723 -27.08 4.27 18.38
N MET A 724 -26.10 4.40 17.47
CA MET A 724 -25.42 5.67 17.22
C MET A 724 -26.39 6.74 16.73
N ASN A 725 -27.36 6.39 15.89
CA ASN A 725 -28.40 7.31 15.46
C ASN A 725 -29.39 7.69 16.57
N VAL A 726 -29.60 6.79 17.54
CA VAL A 726 -30.48 7.02 18.70
C VAL A 726 -29.88 7.99 19.73
N ILE A 727 -28.56 7.95 19.97
CA ILE A 727 -27.93 8.81 20.99
C ILE A 727 -27.74 10.27 20.56
N ARG A 728 -27.94 10.56 19.27
CA ARG A 728 -27.98 11.91 18.71
C ARG A 728 -29.26 12.62 19.20
N ASP A 729 -29.22 13.95 19.34
CA ASP A 729 -30.44 14.73 19.58
C ASP A 729 -31.46 14.49 18.47
N ASP A 730 -32.75 14.74 18.74
CA ASP A 730 -33.79 14.67 17.72
C ASP A 730 -33.40 15.59 16.55
N GLN A 731 -33.08 14.96 15.43
CA GLN A 731 -32.55 15.66 14.28
C GLN A 731 -33.70 16.33 13.53
N PHE A 732 -33.46 17.51 12.96
CA PHE A 732 -34.42 18.11 12.03
C PHE A 732 -34.73 17.12 10.88
N PRO A 733 -35.99 17.04 10.44
CA PRO A 733 -36.36 16.13 9.36
C PRO A 733 -35.60 16.53 8.08
N PRO A 734 -35.15 15.58 7.25
CA PRO A 734 -34.48 15.89 5.99
C PRO A 734 -35.29 16.80 5.05
N SER A 735 -36.63 16.81 5.19
CA SER A 735 -37.53 17.72 4.47
C SER A 735 -37.28 19.20 4.73
N ASP A 736 -36.59 19.56 5.82
CA ASP A 736 -36.20 20.93 6.12
C ASP A 736 -35.00 21.42 5.27
N GLY A 737 -34.50 20.56 4.38
CA GLY A 737 -33.41 20.85 3.45
C GLY A 737 -32.03 20.85 4.12
N PRO A 738 -31.02 21.49 3.51
CA PRO A 738 -29.62 21.41 3.96
C PRO A 738 -29.40 21.79 5.42
N LYS A 739 -30.20 22.72 5.97
CA LYS A 739 -30.08 23.16 7.37
C LYS A 739 -30.33 22.04 8.39
N SER A 740 -30.97 20.95 7.97
CA SER A 740 -31.17 19.74 8.80
C SER A 740 -29.91 18.89 8.97
N ASP A 741 -28.84 19.20 8.24
CA ASP A 741 -27.53 18.57 8.35
C ASP A 741 -26.54 19.52 9.06
N VAL A 742 -25.72 18.94 9.93
CA VAL A 742 -24.78 19.66 10.80
C VAL A 742 -23.77 20.48 10.02
N ILE A 743 -23.38 20.03 8.82
CA ILE A 743 -22.38 20.69 7.96
C ILE A 743 -22.86 22.02 7.37
N TYR A 744 -24.16 22.31 7.41
CA TYR A 744 -24.73 23.58 6.94
C TYR A 744 -25.00 24.57 8.06
N GLN A 745 -24.84 24.20 9.33
CA GLN A 745 -25.11 25.06 10.48
C GLN A 745 -23.98 26.08 10.71
N ASP A 746 -24.28 27.31 11.11
CA ASP A 746 -23.29 28.40 11.24
C ASP A 746 -22.46 28.33 12.54
N ASN A 747 -23.04 27.82 13.63
CA ASN A 747 -22.39 27.73 14.93
C ASN A 747 -22.46 26.30 15.45
N ILE A 748 -21.55 25.45 14.98
CA ILE A 748 -21.41 24.09 15.51
C ILE A 748 -20.43 24.10 16.69
N ASP A 749 -20.96 23.81 17.87
CA ASP A 749 -20.17 23.54 19.06
C ASP A 749 -19.73 22.07 19.05
N LEU A 750 -18.94 21.71 18.03
CA LEU A 750 -18.40 20.37 17.79
C LEU A 750 -16.96 20.49 17.26
N ASN A 751 -16.14 19.46 17.41
CA ASN A 751 -14.82 19.38 16.77
C ASN A 751 -14.91 18.66 15.42
N LEU A 752 -15.38 19.37 14.40
CA LEU A 752 -15.47 18.92 13.01
C LEU A 752 -14.94 20.02 12.09
N ASN A 753 -14.80 19.72 10.79
CA ASN A 753 -14.45 20.70 9.77
C ASN A 753 -13.13 21.44 10.03
N LEU A 754 -12.13 20.74 10.59
CA LEU A 754 -10.83 21.33 10.96
C LEU A 754 -10.96 22.52 11.93
N LYS A 755 -11.98 22.52 12.81
CA LYS A 755 -12.05 23.51 13.91
C LYS A 755 -10.79 23.49 14.77
N PHE A 756 -10.24 22.29 15.00
CA PHE A 756 -8.91 22.07 15.54
C PHE A 756 -8.19 20.99 14.71
N GLY A 757 -6.88 21.12 14.59
CA GLY A 757 -5.98 20.14 13.96
C GLY A 757 -5.58 18.98 14.88
N SER A 758 -6.49 18.60 15.79
CA SER A 758 -6.41 17.45 16.69
C SER A 758 -7.76 17.26 17.40
N SER A 759 -7.92 16.16 18.14
CA SER A 759 -9.00 16.01 19.11
C SER A 759 -8.95 17.09 20.22
N THR A 760 -10.04 17.22 20.97
CA THR A 760 -10.17 18.06 22.17
C THR A 760 -10.64 17.22 23.37
N PRO A 761 -10.67 17.77 24.60
CA PRO A 761 -11.20 17.07 25.75
C PRO A 761 -12.68 16.72 25.56
N VAL A 762 -13.08 15.50 25.91
CA VAL A 762 -14.44 14.96 25.66
C VAL A 762 -15.57 15.72 26.34
N ASN A 763 -15.25 16.61 27.29
CA ASN A 763 -16.20 17.46 28.00
C ASN A 763 -16.17 18.92 27.53
N MET A 764 -15.50 19.22 26.41
CA MET A 764 -15.35 20.59 25.91
C MET A 764 -16.64 21.13 25.31
N PHE A 765 -17.32 20.31 24.51
CA PHE A 765 -18.52 20.68 23.80
C PHE A 765 -19.79 20.28 24.56
N PRO A 766 -20.93 20.94 24.32
CA PRO A 766 -22.20 20.60 24.95
C PRO A 766 -22.60 19.14 24.71
N ALA A 767 -23.33 18.58 25.67
CA ALA A 767 -23.96 17.27 25.52
C ALA A 767 -25.28 17.37 24.76
N THR A 768 -25.73 16.25 24.20
CA THR A 768 -27.12 16.03 23.79
C THR A 768 -28.08 16.17 24.98
N GLU A 769 -29.38 16.28 24.71
CA GLU A 769 -30.42 16.32 25.74
C GLU A 769 -30.37 15.08 26.64
N ALA A 770 -30.02 13.92 26.07
CA ALA A 770 -29.81 12.68 26.80
C ALA A 770 -28.50 12.65 27.62
N GLY A 771 -27.58 13.60 27.38
CA GLY A 771 -26.36 13.79 28.15
C GLY A 771 -25.08 13.23 27.49
N PHE A 772 -25.13 12.80 26.22
CA PHE A 772 -23.96 12.31 25.49
C PHE A 772 -23.14 13.45 24.90
N HIS A 773 -21.83 13.45 25.11
CA HIS A 773 -20.91 14.39 24.47
C HIS A 773 -20.27 13.76 23.22
N ASP A 774 -19.86 14.59 22.26
CA ASP A 774 -19.16 14.14 21.04
C ASP A 774 -19.91 13.00 20.33
N VAL A 775 -21.18 13.24 19.97
CA VAL A 775 -21.94 12.35 19.08
C VAL A 775 -21.63 12.62 17.59
N TYR A 776 -20.86 13.68 17.35
CA TYR A 776 -20.27 14.10 16.08
C TYR A 776 -18.89 14.69 16.38
N GLY A 777 -17.93 14.45 15.50
CA GLY A 777 -16.60 15.01 15.59
C GLY A 777 -15.73 14.44 16.70
N ASN A 778 -14.60 15.10 16.90
CA ASN A 778 -13.47 14.62 17.68
C ASN A 778 -12.80 13.39 17.07
N VAL A 779 -13.47 12.24 16.98
CA VAL A 779 -12.96 11.04 16.29
C VAL A 779 -14.14 10.30 15.67
N TRP A 780 -13.90 9.57 14.60
CA TRP A 780 -14.85 8.58 14.10
C TRP A 780 -15.19 7.54 15.17
N HIS A 781 -16.43 7.02 15.15
CA HIS A 781 -16.89 6.00 16.08
C HIS A 781 -16.93 4.63 15.41
N TRP A 782 -16.15 3.67 15.88
CA TRP A 782 -16.33 2.27 15.48
C TRP A 782 -17.69 1.72 15.92
N THR A 783 -18.36 1.01 15.02
CA THR A 783 -19.61 0.28 15.30
C THR A 783 -19.47 -1.22 15.03
N GLU A 784 -20.42 -1.99 15.56
CA GLU A 784 -20.50 -3.45 15.33
C GLU A 784 -20.93 -3.83 13.91
N ASP A 785 -21.58 -2.91 13.19
CA ASP A 785 -22.16 -3.19 11.88
C ASP A 785 -21.09 -3.40 10.81
N HIS A 786 -21.32 -4.44 9.99
CA HIS A 786 -20.59 -4.60 8.74
C HIS A 786 -21.08 -3.56 7.74
N PHE A 787 -20.15 -3.00 6.96
CA PHE A 787 -20.50 -2.06 5.92
C PHE A 787 -21.32 -2.73 4.83
N ASN A 788 -22.52 -2.20 4.59
CA ASN A 788 -23.46 -2.68 3.60
C ASN A 788 -24.32 -1.51 3.11
N GLY A 789 -24.92 -1.66 1.93
CA GLY A 789 -25.88 -0.69 1.42
C GLY A 789 -27.15 -0.62 2.28
N LEU A 790 -27.78 0.55 2.31
CA LEU A 790 -29.15 0.69 2.83
C LEU A 790 -30.15 0.00 1.88
N TYR A 791 -31.41 -0.07 2.31
CA TYR A 791 -32.49 -0.63 1.48
C TYR A 791 -32.54 0.05 0.10
N ASP A 792 -32.72 -0.74 -0.95
CA ASP A 792 -32.70 -0.31 -2.36
C ASP A 792 -31.40 0.37 -2.85
N TYR A 793 -30.25 0.09 -2.22
CA TYR A 793 -28.92 0.57 -2.64
C TYR A 793 -28.67 0.46 -4.16
N ARG A 794 -28.13 1.54 -4.73
CA ARG A 794 -27.70 1.65 -6.12
C ARG A 794 -26.38 2.39 -6.18
N SER A 795 -25.37 1.77 -6.80
CA SER A 795 -24.11 2.42 -7.07
C SER A 795 -24.26 3.53 -8.11
N HIS A 796 -23.37 4.53 -8.05
CA HIS A 796 -23.37 5.62 -9.02
C HIS A 796 -22.46 5.29 -10.21
N TYR A 797 -22.93 5.51 -11.45
CA TYR A 797 -22.21 5.03 -12.65
C TYR A 797 -20.83 5.68 -12.88
N LEU A 798 -20.60 6.86 -12.28
CA LEU A 798 -19.29 7.52 -12.33
C LEU A 798 -18.26 6.84 -11.43
N TYR A 799 -18.68 6.09 -10.41
CA TYR A 799 -17.81 5.44 -9.43
C TYR A 799 -18.49 4.18 -8.85
N ASP A 800 -18.68 3.18 -9.71
CA ASP A 800 -19.44 1.95 -9.41
C ASP A 800 -18.80 1.09 -8.30
N ASP A 801 -17.49 1.22 -8.15
CA ASP A 801 -16.62 0.45 -7.27
C ASP A 801 -16.20 1.22 -6.01
N PHE A 802 -16.83 2.37 -5.70
CA PHE A 802 -16.49 3.13 -4.48
C PHE A 802 -16.89 2.38 -3.19
N SER A 803 -18.16 1.98 -3.06
CA SER A 803 -18.68 1.34 -1.83
C SER A 803 -18.85 -0.17 -1.96
N SER A 804 -19.39 -0.62 -3.10
CA SER A 804 -19.88 -1.99 -3.27
C SER A 804 -18.82 -3.11 -3.07
N PRO A 805 -17.52 -2.91 -3.38
CA PRO A 805 -16.50 -3.91 -3.09
C PRO A 805 -16.24 -4.10 -1.59
N CYS A 806 -16.63 -3.15 -0.74
CA CYS A 806 -16.46 -3.22 0.71
C CYS A 806 -17.67 -3.86 1.41
N PHE A 807 -18.71 -4.28 0.67
CA PHE A 807 -19.85 -5.04 1.20
C PHE A 807 -19.52 -6.54 1.31
N ASP A 808 -18.35 -6.82 1.88
CA ASP A 808 -17.72 -8.15 1.95
C ASP A 808 -17.80 -8.77 3.36
N GLY A 809 -18.36 -8.03 4.31
CA GLY A 809 -18.49 -8.42 5.70
C GLY A 809 -17.21 -8.32 6.52
N ARG A 810 -16.16 -7.70 5.99
CA ARG A 810 -14.85 -7.54 6.65
C ARG A 810 -14.49 -6.07 6.90
N HIS A 811 -15.37 -5.17 6.47
CA HIS A 811 -15.30 -3.75 6.76
C HIS A 811 -16.36 -3.41 7.80
N ASN A 812 -15.96 -2.69 8.85
CA ASN A 812 -16.88 -2.18 9.85
C ASN A 812 -17.18 -0.71 9.59
N ILE A 813 -18.40 -0.31 9.88
CA ILE A 813 -18.83 1.07 9.72
C ILE A 813 -18.18 1.95 10.79
N ILE A 814 -17.78 3.14 10.37
CA ILE A 814 -17.43 4.25 11.26
C ILE A 814 -18.36 5.43 11.01
N LEU A 815 -18.79 6.10 12.08
CA LEU A 815 -19.77 7.19 12.01
C LEU A 815 -19.32 8.44 12.77
N GLY A 816 -19.86 9.60 12.36
CA GLY A 816 -19.80 10.85 13.13
C GLY A 816 -18.70 11.84 12.74
N GLY A 817 -17.74 11.46 11.91
CA GLY A 817 -16.61 12.30 11.52
C GLY A 817 -15.56 12.48 12.62
N SER A 818 -14.32 12.76 12.22
CA SER A 818 -13.21 13.14 13.11
C SER A 818 -12.94 14.65 13.07
N TRP A 819 -12.02 15.11 13.90
CA TRP A 819 -11.60 16.52 13.93
C TRP A 819 -11.15 17.09 12.56
N ILE A 820 -10.68 16.25 11.63
CA ILE A 820 -10.27 16.66 10.28
C ILE A 820 -11.35 16.43 9.21
N SER A 821 -12.38 15.63 9.49
CA SER A 821 -13.45 15.36 8.53
C SER A 821 -14.11 16.66 8.10
N THR A 822 -14.21 16.86 6.79
CA THR A 822 -14.79 18.06 6.18
C THR A 822 -15.75 17.70 5.06
N GLY A 823 -16.67 18.59 4.74
CA GLY A 823 -17.64 18.33 3.67
C GLY A 823 -18.56 17.18 4.04
N ASP A 824 -18.76 16.24 3.11
CA ASP A 824 -19.62 15.09 3.29
C ASP A 824 -19.17 14.17 4.43
N GLU A 825 -17.86 14.00 4.68
CA GLU A 825 -17.34 13.20 5.81
C GLU A 825 -17.82 13.71 7.18
N ALA A 826 -18.16 15.00 7.28
CA ALA A 826 -18.70 15.61 8.49
C ALA A 826 -20.24 15.59 8.55
N SER A 827 -20.91 15.05 7.52
CA SER A 827 -22.38 14.97 7.42
C SER A 827 -22.96 14.04 8.46
N ARG A 828 -24.20 14.33 8.88
CA ARG A 828 -25.00 13.36 9.64
C ARG A 828 -25.30 12.06 8.90
N PHE A 829 -25.28 12.11 7.57
CA PHE A 829 -25.56 11.00 6.67
C PHE A 829 -24.32 10.18 6.34
N ALA A 830 -23.12 10.68 6.67
CA ALA A 830 -21.85 10.06 6.35
C ALA A 830 -21.78 8.62 6.90
N ARG A 831 -21.51 7.68 6.00
CA ARG A 831 -21.29 6.25 6.29
C ARG A 831 -20.00 5.83 5.62
N TYR A 832 -18.94 5.73 6.42
CA TYR A 832 -17.62 5.31 5.95
C TYR A 832 -17.27 3.97 6.59
N ALA A 833 -16.34 3.25 5.99
CA ALA A 833 -15.94 1.95 6.48
C ALA A 833 -14.48 1.67 6.21
N PHE A 834 -13.90 0.85 7.07
CA PHE A 834 -12.52 0.40 6.94
C PHE A 834 -12.39 -1.05 7.39
N ARG A 835 -11.35 -1.72 6.91
CA ARG A 835 -10.87 -2.96 7.51
C ARG A 835 -10.59 -2.72 9.00
N ARG A 836 -10.94 -3.70 9.83
CA ARG A 836 -10.85 -3.64 11.30
C ARG A 836 -9.45 -3.31 11.83
N HIS A 837 -8.41 -3.65 11.07
CA HIS A 837 -7.00 -3.43 11.43
C HIS A 837 -6.43 -2.05 11.06
N PHE A 838 -7.12 -1.26 10.24
CA PHE A 838 -6.59 0.04 9.82
C PHE A 838 -6.62 1.05 10.95
N ILE A 839 -5.55 1.83 11.04
CA ILE A 839 -5.50 3.01 11.89
C ILE A 839 -6.19 4.15 11.15
N GLN A 840 -7.13 4.80 11.83
CA GLN A 840 -7.82 6.02 11.37
C GLN A 840 -7.87 7.03 12.52
N HIS A 841 -8.39 8.23 12.27
CA HIS A 841 -8.78 9.16 13.34
C HIS A 841 -10.08 8.69 14.02
N ALA A 842 -10.06 7.46 14.55
CA ALA A 842 -11.19 6.73 15.06
C ALA A 842 -10.98 6.31 16.51
N GLY A 843 -12.02 6.44 17.32
CA GLY A 843 -12.14 5.92 18.67
C GLY A 843 -13.47 5.20 18.81
N PHE A 844 -14.00 5.15 20.04
CA PHE A 844 -15.23 4.41 20.29
C PHE A 844 -15.94 4.83 21.58
N ARG A 845 -17.18 4.37 21.70
CA ARG A 845 -18.02 4.48 22.89
C ARG A 845 -18.37 3.09 23.39
N LEU A 846 -18.34 2.92 24.71
CA LEU A 846 -18.78 1.67 25.34
C LEU A 846 -20.30 1.59 25.30
N ALA A 847 -20.84 0.45 24.92
CA ALA A 847 -22.26 0.15 24.97
C ALA A 847 -22.52 -1.17 25.72
N ARG A 848 -23.70 -1.31 26.31
CA ARG A 848 -24.12 -2.52 27.02
C ARG A 848 -25.61 -2.75 26.84
N SER A 849 -25.98 -3.97 26.48
CA SER A 849 -27.38 -4.37 26.38
C SER A 849 -27.99 -4.60 27.77
N LEU A 850 -29.22 -4.15 27.99
CA LEU A 850 -29.92 -4.32 29.26
C LEU A 850 -30.80 -5.57 29.31
N GLU A 851 -31.14 -6.12 28.15
CA GLU A 851 -32.03 -7.25 27.98
C GLU A 851 -31.41 -8.28 27.02
N THR A 852 -31.80 -9.55 27.15
CA THR A 852 -31.52 -10.57 26.14
C THR A 852 -32.42 -10.33 24.92
N ALA A 853 -32.05 -9.35 24.10
CA ALA A 853 -32.68 -9.02 22.83
C ALA A 853 -31.72 -9.29 21.66
N GLU A 854 -32.26 -9.41 20.46
CA GLU A 854 -31.46 -9.38 19.23
C GLU A 854 -30.94 -7.95 19.02
N LEU A 855 -29.64 -7.82 18.81
CA LEU A 855 -29.00 -6.53 18.58
C LEU A 855 -29.31 -6.02 17.17
N PRO A 856 -29.55 -4.72 17.00
CA PRO A 856 -29.74 -4.11 15.69
C PRO A 856 -28.39 -3.90 14.98
N ALA A 857 -27.47 -4.87 15.08
CA ALA A 857 -26.21 -4.91 14.35
C ALA A 857 -26.40 -5.76 13.09
N ARG A 858 -26.04 -5.21 11.92
CA ARG A 858 -26.18 -5.86 10.62
C ARG A 858 -24.88 -6.54 10.21
N LEU A 859 -24.87 -7.87 10.22
CA LEU A 859 -23.69 -8.66 9.85
C LEU A 859 -23.93 -9.41 8.52
N ILE A 860 -23.02 -9.22 7.57
CA ILE A 860 -23.10 -9.87 6.25
C ILE A 860 -22.86 -11.38 6.36
N ASP A 861 -23.78 -12.19 5.82
CA ASP A 861 -23.72 -13.67 5.83
C ASP A 861 -23.47 -14.33 4.46
N SER A 862 -23.31 -13.51 3.43
CA SER A 862 -23.04 -13.97 2.07
C SER A 862 -21.59 -14.48 1.94
N GLU A 863 -21.41 -15.55 1.16
CA GLU A 863 -20.08 -16.10 0.84
C GLU A 863 -19.35 -15.15 -0.12
N VAL A 864 -18.14 -14.71 0.24
CA VAL A 864 -17.29 -13.87 -0.63
C VAL A 864 -16.08 -14.68 -1.06
N PHE A 865 -15.97 -14.93 -2.36
CA PHE A 865 -14.81 -15.60 -2.95
C PHE A 865 -13.75 -14.58 -3.35
N VAL A 866 -12.51 -14.89 -3.01
CA VAL A 866 -11.34 -14.08 -3.33
C VAL A 866 -10.43 -14.87 -4.28
N LEU A 867 -10.15 -14.33 -5.47
CA LEU A 867 -9.25 -14.97 -6.44
C LEU A 867 -7.88 -15.27 -5.81
N GLY A 868 -7.34 -16.46 -6.06
CA GLY A 868 -6.06 -16.92 -5.51
C GLY A 868 -6.09 -17.37 -4.03
N ILE A 869 -7.08 -16.94 -3.25
CA ILE A 869 -7.20 -17.26 -1.82
C ILE A 869 -8.34 -18.25 -1.55
N GLY A 870 -9.47 -18.10 -2.24
CA GLY A 870 -10.69 -18.87 -2.03
C GLY A 870 -11.72 -18.14 -1.17
N VAL A 871 -12.61 -18.93 -0.54
CA VAL A 871 -13.54 -18.42 0.47
C VAL A 871 -12.79 -18.42 1.79
N GLN A 872 -12.60 -17.24 2.39
CA GLN A 872 -12.13 -17.17 3.77
C GLN A 872 -13.34 -17.08 4.69
N GLU A 873 -13.21 -17.66 5.87
CA GLU A 873 -14.19 -17.50 6.93
C GLU A 873 -14.31 -16.02 7.31
N ASN A 874 -15.54 -15.61 7.61
CA ASN A 874 -15.83 -14.27 8.10
C ASN A 874 -16.28 -14.36 9.56
N PRO A 875 -15.34 -14.47 10.53
CA PRO A 875 -15.72 -14.60 11.94
C PRO A 875 -16.42 -13.32 12.42
N TYR A 876 -17.58 -13.52 13.05
CA TYR A 876 -18.38 -12.46 13.63
C TYR A 876 -17.94 -12.20 15.06
N VAL A 877 -17.26 -11.07 15.25
CA VAL A 877 -16.64 -10.68 16.51
C VAL A 877 -17.63 -10.68 17.69
N ILE A 878 -18.85 -10.14 17.48
CA ILE A 878 -19.87 -10.07 18.53
C ILE A 878 -20.67 -11.37 18.75
N GLU A 879 -20.75 -12.27 17.77
CA GLU A 879 -21.41 -13.59 17.96
C GLU A 879 -20.55 -14.52 18.83
N GLU A 880 -19.22 -14.38 18.76
CA GLU A 880 -18.28 -15.12 19.62
C GLU A 880 -18.55 -14.88 21.12
N GLU A 881 -19.17 -13.76 21.48
CA GLU A 881 -19.54 -13.42 22.87
C GLU A 881 -20.98 -13.80 23.26
N GLY A 882 -21.75 -14.43 22.36
CA GLY A 882 -23.07 -15.01 22.66
C GLY A 882 -24.27 -14.08 22.47
N HIS A 883 -24.10 -12.94 21.80
CA HIS A 883 -25.20 -12.05 21.42
C HIS A 883 -25.95 -12.59 20.19
N LYS A 884 -27.28 -12.40 20.15
CA LYS A 884 -28.06 -12.61 18.93
C LYS A 884 -27.99 -11.34 18.08
N VAL A 885 -27.71 -11.47 16.79
CA VAL A 885 -27.52 -10.35 15.85
C VAL A 885 -28.25 -10.61 14.54
N MET A 886 -28.49 -9.56 13.76
CA MET A 886 -29.18 -9.66 12.49
C MET A 886 -28.20 -10.07 11.38
N LYS A 887 -28.47 -11.21 10.73
CA LYS A 887 -27.77 -11.65 9.52
C LYS A 887 -28.45 -11.09 8.30
N VAL A 888 -27.68 -10.43 7.44
CA VAL A 888 -28.19 -9.79 6.22
C VAL A 888 -27.36 -10.21 5.01
N PRO A 889 -27.98 -10.40 3.84
CA PRO A 889 -27.22 -10.62 2.63
C PRO A 889 -26.44 -9.36 2.24
N THR A 890 -25.34 -9.53 1.50
CA THR A 890 -24.65 -8.40 0.87
C THR A 890 -25.57 -7.69 -0.13
N THR A 891 -25.55 -6.35 -0.15
CA THR A 891 -26.24 -5.58 -1.19
C THR A 891 -25.45 -5.51 -2.49
N ASN A 892 -24.18 -5.95 -2.48
CA ASN A 892 -23.42 -6.14 -3.71
C ASN A 892 -23.89 -7.44 -4.41
N LYS A 893 -24.87 -7.28 -5.31
CA LYS A 893 -25.46 -8.37 -6.10
C LYS A 893 -24.44 -9.15 -6.92
N GLN A 894 -23.28 -8.55 -7.22
CA GLN A 894 -22.26 -9.20 -8.03
C GLN A 894 -21.57 -10.35 -7.26
N TYR A 895 -21.46 -10.29 -5.93
CA TYR A 895 -20.97 -11.41 -5.12
C TYR A 895 -21.89 -12.64 -5.18
N GLY A 896 -23.20 -12.44 -5.34
CA GLY A 896 -24.14 -13.55 -5.54
C GLY A 896 -23.85 -14.36 -6.81
N TYR A 897 -23.28 -13.73 -7.85
CA TYR A 897 -22.84 -14.43 -9.07
C TYR A 897 -21.53 -15.20 -8.89
N ASP A 898 -20.81 -14.95 -7.79
CA ASP A 898 -19.57 -15.65 -7.45
C ASP A 898 -19.79 -16.83 -6.49
N GLU A 899 -21.04 -17.25 -6.29
CA GLU A 899 -21.38 -18.45 -5.55
C GLU A 899 -21.13 -19.73 -6.38
N LYS A 900 -20.85 -20.85 -5.69
CA LYS A 900 -20.58 -22.15 -6.34
C LYS A 900 -21.71 -22.60 -7.28
N HIS A 901 -22.96 -22.37 -6.89
CA HIS A 901 -24.11 -22.82 -7.68
C HIS A 901 -24.21 -22.06 -9.02
N GLN A 902 -23.80 -20.79 -9.06
CA GLN A 902 -23.74 -19.98 -10.28
C GLN A 902 -22.62 -20.46 -11.21
N LEU A 903 -21.44 -20.77 -10.67
CA LEU A 903 -20.36 -21.44 -11.42
C LEU A 903 -20.85 -22.73 -12.08
N TYR A 904 -21.60 -23.57 -11.38
CA TYR A 904 -22.09 -24.82 -11.95
C TYR A 904 -23.08 -24.58 -13.09
N GLY A 905 -23.95 -23.56 -12.96
CA GLY A 905 -24.85 -23.13 -14.03
C GLY A 905 -24.10 -22.65 -15.27
N ILE A 906 -23.07 -21.81 -15.10
CA ILE A 906 -22.23 -21.34 -16.21
C ILE A 906 -21.47 -22.49 -16.87
N LEU A 907 -20.88 -23.40 -16.09
CA LEU A 907 -20.20 -24.59 -16.62
C LEU A 907 -21.16 -25.47 -17.44
N GLU A 908 -22.40 -25.64 -17.00
CA GLU A 908 -23.41 -26.37 -17.77
C GLU A 908 -23.79 -25.63 -19.07
N GLN A 909 -23.92 -24.30 -19.02
CA GLN A 909 -24.20 -23.51 -20.22
C GLN A 909 -23.04 -23.53 -21.23
N GLU A 910 -21.79 -23.60 -20.75
CA GLU A 910 -20.59 -23.54 -21.59
C GLU A 910 -20.14 -24.91 -22.11
N PHE A 911 -20.29 -25.99 -21.33
CA PHE A 911 -19.80 -27.33 -21.67
C PHE A 911 -20.89 -28.38 -21.86
N GLY A 912 -22.13 -28.09 -21.44
CA GLY A 912 -23.26 -29.04 -21.50
C GLY A 912 -23.95 -29.14 -22.86
N TYR A 913 -23.63 -28.26 -23.81
CA TYR A 913 -24.26 -28.18 -25.13
C TYR A 913 -23.21 -28.26 -26.24
N ARG A 914 -23.61 -28.73 -27.43
CA ARG A 914 -22.68 -28.73 -28.59
C ARG A 914 -22.50 -27.33 -29.15
N ASP A 915 -23.54 -26.49 -29.05
CA ASP A 915 -23.49 -25.10 -29.47
C ASP A 915 -23.81 -24.13 -28.31
N PRO A 916 -22.87 -23.91 -27.37
CA PRO A 916 -23.05 -22.99 -26.26
C PRO A 916 -22.98 -21.52 -26.74
N LEU A 917 -23.62 -20.61 -25.99
CA LEU A 917 -23.71 -19.19 -26.37
C LEU A 917 -22.34 -18.54 -26.63
N PRO A 918 -21.29 -18.71 -25.79
CA PRO A 918 -19.98 -18.12 -26.06
C PRO A 918 -19.36 -18.57 -27.39
N LEU A 919 -19.65 -19.80 -27.84
CA LEU A 919 -19.15 -20.30 -29.13
C LEU A 919 -19.91 -19.69 -30.31
N ALA A 920 -21.23 -19.51 -30.18
CA ALA A 920 -22.04 -18.80 -31.18
C ALA A 920 -21.54 -17.35 -31.36
N ILE A 921 -21.22 -16.67 -30.26
CA ILE A 921 -20.63 -15.32 -30.28
C ILE A 921 -19.25 -15.33 -30.92
N ALA A 922 -18.39 -16.30 -30.57
CA ALA A 922 -17.06 -16.42 -31.15
C ALA A 922 -17.08 -16.65 -32.67
N ARG A 923 -18.04 -17.41 -33.20
CA ARG A 923 -18.21 -17.56 -34.66
C ARG A 923 -18.54 -16.23 -35.32
N LEU A 924 -19.43 -15.45 -34.72
CA LEU A 924 -19.81 -14.15 -35.26
C LEU A 924 -18.64 -13.14 -35.18
N CYS A 925 -17.84 -13.17 -34.12
CA CYS A 925 -16.61 -12.37 -34.04
C CYS A 925 -15.65 -12.66 -35.21
N LYS A 926 -15.56 -13.92 -35.67
CA LYS A 926 -14.75 -14.31 -36.84
C LYS A 926 -15.29 -13.70 -38.13
N GLU A 927 -16.60 -13.60 -38.29
CA GLU A 927 -17.24 -13.00 -39.49
C GLU A 927 -17.01 -11.49 -39.59
N TYR A 928 -17.00 -10.80 -38.45
CA TYR A 928 -16.82 -9.35 -38.40
C TYR A 928 -15.34 -8.90 -38.37
N LYS A 929 -14.39 -9.84 -38.45
CA LYS A 929 -12.97 -9.51 -38.53
C LYS A 929 -12.66 -8.88 -39.90
N THR A 930 -11.98 -7.73 -39.90
CA THR A 930 -11.54 -7.04 -41.13
C THR A 930 -10.21 -7.59 -41.65
N GLU A 931 -9.98 -7.54 -42.97
CA GLU A 931 -8.75 -8.03 -43.63
C GLU A 931 -7.49 -7.19 -43.31
N SER A 932 -7.65 -5.96 -42.81
CA SER A 932 -6.58 -4.95 -42.73
C SER A 932 -5.82 -4.87 -41.40
N GLY A 933 -6.01 -5.75 -40.42
CA GLY A 933 -5.26 -5.62 -39.17
C GLY A 933 -5.38 -6.78 -38.18
N ASN A 934 -4.22 -7.31 -37.78
CA ASN A 934 -4.06 -8.34 -36.75
C ASN A 934 -4.32 -7.83 -35.31
N GLU A 935 -5.52 -7.37 -34.98
CA GLU A 935 -5.65 -6.42 -33.88
C GLU A 935 -6.56 -6.92 -32.74
N SER A 936 -5.96 -7.22 -31.59
CA SER A 936 -6.51 -7.37 -30.23
C SER A 936 -8.04 -7.34 -29.97
N LEU A 937 -8.54 -8.28 -29.17
CA LEU A 937 -9.94 -8.37 -28.67
C LEU A 937 -10.03 -8.12 -27.15
N CYS A 938 -11.04 -7.38 -26.71
CA CYS A 938 -11.45 -7.32 -25.30
C CYS A 938 -12.81 -8.02 -25.14
N TRP A 939 -12.91 -8.99 -24.23
CA TRP A 939 -14.15 -9.69 -23.91
C TRP A 939 -14.54 -9.42 -22.47
N ILE A 940 -15.63 -8.70 -22.25
CA ILE A 940 -16.13 -8.33 -20.93
C ILE A 940 -17.33 -9.22 -20.59
N GLY A 941 -17.24 -9.94 -19.48
CA GLY A 941 -18.21 -10.97 -19.10
C GLY A 941 -17.84 -12.36 -19.61
N CYS A 942 -16.55 -12.70 -19.60
CA CYS A 942 -16.03 -13.90 -20.26
C CYS A 942 -16.43 -15.26 -19.64
N GLY A 943 -17.09 -15.27 -18.48
CA GLY A 943 -17.48 -16.51 -17.80
C GLY A 943 -16.24 -17.35 -17.51
N THR A 944 -16.28 -18.65 -17.83
CA THR A 944 -15.11 -19.53 -17.63
C THR A 944 -14.10 -19.48 -18.78
N GLY A 945 -14.25 -18.51 -19.69
CA GLY A 945 -13.24 -18.16 -20.69
C GLY A 945 -13.32 -18.93 -22.01
N ILE A 946 -14.33 -19.81 -22.17
CA ILE A 946 -14.42 -20.71 -23.32
C ILE A 946 -14.53 -19.95 -24.65
N GLY A 947 -15.30 -18.86 -24.70
CA GLY A 947 -15.48 -18.02 -25.90
C GLY A 947 -14.16 -17.37 -26.35
N PRO A 948 -13.51 -16.57 -25.48
CA PRO A 948 -12.18 -16.00 -25.74
C PRO A 948 -11.13 -17.03 -26.18
N MET A 949 -11.05 -18.19 -25.54
CA MET A 949 -10.09 -19.23 -25.92
C MET A 949 -10.34 -19.79 -27.33
N HIS A 950 -11.59 -19.91 -27.79
CA HIS A 950 -11.89 -20.29 -29.19
C HIS A 950 -11.47 -19.25 -30.24
N LEU A 951 -11.10 -18.06 -29.79
CA LEU A 951 -10.64 -16.95 -30.61
C LEU A 951 -9.11 -16.79 -30.60
N HIS A 952 -8.36 -17.64 -29.91
CA HIS A 952 -6.89 -17.56 -29.81
C HIS A 952 -6.19 -17.50 -31.18
N ASN A 953 -6.67 -18.26 -32.18
CA ASN A 953 -6.12 -18.25 -33.56
C ASN A 953 -6.68 -17.12 -34.44
N VAL A 954 -7.59 -16.32 -33.92
CA VAL A 954 -8.29 -15.25 -34.64
C VAL A 954 -7.68 -13.89 -34.34
N PHE A 955 -7.39 -13.61 -33.07
CA PHE A 955 -6.83 -12.34 -32.61
C PHE A 955 -5.42 -12.57 -32.05
N GLN A 956 -4.53 -11.58 -32.16
CA GLN A 956 -3.16 -11.70 -31.65
C GLN A 956 -3.09 -11.64 -30.13
N ASN A 957 -3.92 -10.79 -29.51
CA ASN A 957 -3.97 -10.59 -28.07
C ASN A 957 -5.43 -10.57 -27.65
N ILE A 958 -5.79 -11.30 -26.60
CA ILE A 958 -7.16 -11.34 -26.09
C ILE A 958 -7.13 -11.02 -24.61
N LEU A 959 -7.81 -9.96 -24.22
CA LEU A 959 -8.07 -9.64 -22.82
C LEU A 959 -9.49 -10.12 -22.49
N ALA A 960 -9.60 -11.07 -21.57
CA ALA A 960 -10.85 -11.64 -21.12
C ALA A 960 -11.09 -11.20 -19.66
N ILE A 961 -12.17 -10.46 -19.45
CA ILE A 961 -12.52 -9.83 -18.18
C ILE A 961 -13.82 -10.47 -17.68
N ASP A 962 -13.88 -10.78 -16.39
CA ASP A 962 -15.13 -11.06 -15.69
C ASP A 962 -15.06 -10.45 -14.29
N TYR A 963 -16.22 -10.24 -13.68
CA TYR A 963 -16.32 -9.78 -12.30
C TYR A 963 -16.10 -10.95 -11.32
N GLY A 964 -16.64 -12.13 -11.65
CA GLY A 964 -16.66 -13.28 -10.74
C GLY A 964 -15.27 -13.90 -10.59
N GLY A 965 -14.72 -13.86 -9.38
CA GLY A 965 -13.41 -14.43 -9.08
C GLY A 965 -13.36 -15.94 -9.33
N ARG A 966 -14.44 -16.67 -9.05
CA ARG A 966 -14.54 -18.11 -9.33
C ARG A 966 -14.54 -18.43 -10.81
N PHE A 967 -15.14 -17.56 -11.63
CA PHE A 967 -15.15 -17.74 -13.07
C PHE A 967 -13.73 -17.58 -13.63
N ILE A 968 -13.01 -16.55 -13.19
CA ILE A 968 -11.62 -16.32 -13.56
C ILE A 968 -10.69 -17.44 -13.02
N ASP A 969 -10.86 -17.87 -11.77
CA ASP A 969 -10.11 -19.01 -11.21
C ASP A 969 -10.32 -20.29 -12.03
N THR A 970 -11.57 -20.55 -12.42
CA THR A 970 -11.92 -21.68 -13.30
C THR A 970 -11.28 -21.53 -14.68
N ALA A 971 -11.35 -20.35 -15.29
CA ALA A 971 -10.72 -20.06 -16.57
C ALA A 971 -9.21 -20.31 -16.53
N LEU A 972 -8.53 -19.87 -15.47
CA LEU A 972 -7.09 -20.07 -15.26
C LEU A 972 -6.73 -21.55 -15.08
N LYS A 973 -7.55 -22.34 -14.37
CA LYS A 973 -7.37 -23.80 -14.24
C LYS A 973 -7.51 -24.51 -15.59
N LEU A 974 -8.57 -24.19 -16.32
CA LEU A 974 -8.80 -24.70 -17.68
C LEU A 974 -7.65 -24.32 -18.62
N GLN A 975 -7.12 -23.09 -18.51
CA GLN A 975 -5.97 -22.60 -19.27
C GLN A 975 -4.70 -23.45 -19.03
N LYS A 976 -4.52 -23.95 -17.80
CA LYS A 976 -3.40 -24.84 -17.43
C LYS A 976 -3.61 -26.29 -17.85
N GLY A 977 -4.73 -26.60 -18.49
CA GLY A 977 -5.12 -27.97 -18.88
C GLY A 977 -5.65 -28.81 -17.72
N GLU A 978 -6.01 -28.18 -16.60
CA GLU A 978 -6.61 -28.87 -15.46
C GLU A 978 -8.07 -29.22 -15.74
N GLN A 979 -8.56 -30.29 -15.10
CA GLN A 979 -9.98 -30.62 -15.08
C GLN A 979 -10.67 -29.93 -13.92
N VAL A 980 -11.87 -29.41 -14.15
CA VAL A 980 -12.68 -28.75 -13.11
C VAL A 980 -13.89 -29.60 -12.82
N GLU A 981 -13.99 -30.06 -11.58
CA GLU A 981 -15.12 -30.85 -11.10
C GLU A 981 -16.27 -29.96 -10.64
N TYR A 982 -17.50 -30.34 -10.94
CA TYR A 982 -18.70 -29.66 -10.50
C TYR A 982 -19.84 -30.64 -10.22
N THR A 983 -20.81 -30.26 -9.39
CA THR A 983 -21.92 -31.15 -9.00
C THR A 983 -23.22 -30.72 -9.67
N LYS A 984 -23.88 -31.68 -10.31
CA LYS A 984 -25.24 -31.52 -10.86
C LYS A 984 -26.24 -32.37 -10.04
N SER A 985 -27.53 -32.14 -10.25
CA SER A 985 -28.62 -32.91 -9.63
C SER A 985 -28.53 -34.44 -9.81
N ASN A 986 -27.77 -34.92 -10.79
CA ASN A 986 -27.56 -36.35 -11.08
C ASN A 986 -26.16 -36.88 -10.70
N GLY A 987 -25.32 -36.10 -10.01
CA GLY A 987 -24.00 -36.51 -9.53
C GLY A 987 -22.86 -35.55 -9.90
N GLN A 988 -21.64 -35.94 -9.54
CA GLN A 988 -20.41 -35.21 -9.84
C GLN A 988 -20.05 -35.35 -11.32
N GLN A 989 -19.66 -34.25 -11.93
CA GLN A 989 -19.24 -34.10 -13.32
C GLN A 989 -17.85 -33.45 -13.36
N ALA A 990 -17.16 -33.56 -14.48
CA ALA A 990 -15.90 -32.87 -14.71
C ALA A 990 -15.88 -32.28 -16.11
N VAL A 991 -15.37 -31.05 -16.23
CA VAL A 991 -15.09 -30.41 -17.51
C VAL A 991 -13.59 -30.28 -17.73
N ALA A 992 -13.20 -30.32 -18.99
CA ALA A 992 -11.84 -30.05 -19.44
C ALA A 992 -11.91 -29.20 -20.71
N MET A 993 -10.80 -28.56 -21.05
CA MET A 993 -10.70 -27.82 -22.31
C MET A 993 -10.89 -28.74 -23.52
N PHE A 994 -11.56 -28.22 -24.56
CA PHE A 994 -11.74 -28.92 -25.82
C PHE A 994 -10.42 -29.09 -26.58
N ASP A 995 -10.29 -30.22 -27.29
CA ASP A 995 -9.15 -30.49 -28.15
C ASP A 995 -8.97 -29.41 -29.23
N GLY A 996 -7.74 -28.90 -29.37
CA GLY A 996 -7.39 -27.90 -30.40
C GLY A 996 -7.73 -26.45 -30.06
N VAL A 997 -8.15 -26.16 -28.82
CA VAL A 997 -8.30 -24.79 -28.31
C VAL A 997 -7.01 -24.38 -27.58
N GLY A 998 -6.31 -23.38 -28.09
CA GLY A 998 -5.12 -22.79 -27.48
C GLY A 998 -5.43 -21.60 -26.58
N TYR A 999 -4.43 -21.18 -25.82
CA TYR A 999 -4.59 -20.20 -24.74
C TYR A 999 -3.41 -19.24 -24.55
N ASP A 1000 -2.33 -19.39 -25.32
CA ASP A 1000 -1.07 -18.67 -25.10
C ASP A 1000 -1.17 -17.15 -25.20
N ASN A 1001 -2.23 -16.64 -25.85
CA ASN A 1001 -2.46 -15.21 -26.06
C ASN A 1001 -3.75 -14.67 -25.41
N VAL A 1002 -4.35 -15.44 -24.50
CA VAL A 1002 -5.53 -15.04 -23.73
C VAL A 1002 -5.09 -14.69 -22.31
N VAL A 1003 -5.37 -13.45 -21.89
CA VAL A 1003 -5.12 -12.95 -20.55
C VAL A 1003 -6.44 -12.81 -19.83
N PHE A 1004 -6.59 -13.50 -18.70
CA PHE A 1004 -7.76 -13.39 -17.83
C PHE A 1004 -7.51 -12.36 -16.73
N LYS A 1005 -8.45 -11.46 -16.51
CA LYS A 1005 -8.44 -10.51 -15.39
C LYS A 1005 -9.78 -10.49 -14.68
N GLN A 1006 -9.74 -10.47 -13.35
CA GLN A 1006 -10.89 -10.07 -12.54
C GLN A 1006 -10.91 -8.55 -12.43
N LEU A 1007 -12.02 -7.91 -12.77
CA LEU A 1007 -12.18 -6.46 -12.62
C LEU A 1007 -13.57 -6.11 -12.07
N THR A 1008 -13.62 -5.12 -11.17
CA THR A 1008 -14.87 -4.57 -10.61
C THR A 1008 -15.44 -3.41 -11.43
N TRP A 1009 -14.60 -2.80 -12.29
CA TRP A 1009 -14.95 -1.76 -13.26
C TRP A 1009 -14.00 -1.81 -14.46
N LEU A 1010 -14.11 -0.90 -15.44
CA LEU A 1010 -13.15 -0.79 -16.54
C LEU A 1010 -12.12 0.31 -16.27
N PRO A 1011 -10.90 0.00 -15.81
CA PRO A 1011 -9.84 0.98 -15.54
C PRO A 1011 -9.15 1.52 -16.81
N ASN A 1012 -8.38 2.60 -16.68
CA ASN A 1012 -7.58 3.21 -17.75
C ASN A 1012 -6.48 2.28 -18.27
N GLU A 1013 -6.00 1.35 -17.44
CA GLU A 1013 -5.05 0.32 -17.90
C GLU A 1013 -5.63 -0.62 -18.99
N VAL A 1014 -6.97 -0.69 -19.13
CA VAL A 1014 -7.61 -1.43 -20.23
C VAL A 1014 -7.41 -0.64 -21.52
N ASN A 1015 -6.39 -1.01 -22.27
CA ASN A 1015 -6.05 -0.44 -23.56
C ASN A 1015 -7.19 -0.55 -24.60
N SER A 1016 -7.07 0.19 -25.70
CA SER A 1016 -8.03 0.12 -26.80
C SER A 1016 -7.85 -1.12 -27.68
N HIS A 1017 -8.94 -1.81 -27.98
CA HIS A 1017 -9.00 -3.05 -28.76
C HIS A 1017 -9.78 -2.84 -30.06
N SER A 1018 -9.51 -3.61 -31.11
CA SER A 1018 -10.22 -3.42 -32.39
C SER A 1018 -11.63 -4.00 -32.36
N MET A 1019 -11.88 -4.92 -31.43
CA MET A 1019 -13.20 -5.44 -31.13
C MET A 1019 -13.38 -5.55 -29.61
N THR A 1020 -14.55 -5.15 -29.13
CA THR A 1020 -14.97 -5.34 -27.74
C THR A 1020 -16.27 -6.12 -27.69
N VAL A 1021 -16.32 -7.17 -26.88
CA VAL A 1021 -17.51 -8.03 -26.67
C VAL A 1021 -18.03 -7.82 -25.25
N VAL A 1022 -19.34 -7.72 -25.07
CA VAL A 1022 -20.00 -7.52 -23.77
C VAL A 1022 -21.13 -8.55 -23.61
N THR A 1023 -21.04 -9.39 -22.58
CA THR A 1023 -21.96 -10.53 -22.36
C THR A 1023 -22.53 -10.64 -20.93
N PHE A 1024 -22.42 -9.60 -20.11
CA PHE A 1024 -22.74 -9.68 -18.67
C PHE A 1024 -23.55 -8.51 -18.12
N LEU A 1025 -24.18 -7.68 -18.98
CA LEU A 1025 -24.94 -6.51 -18.53
C LEU A 1025 -26.09 -6.86 -17.57
N ASP A 1026 -26.58 -8.09 -17.62
CA ASP A 1026 -27.59 -8.66 -16.71
C ASP A 1026 -27.03 -9.04 -15.32
N ARG A 1027 -25.70 -9.21 -15.21
CA ARG A 1027 -24.99 -9.56 -13.97
C ARG A 1027 -24.33 -8.36 -13.27
N THR A 1028 -24.44 -7.16 -13.82
CA THR A 1028 -23.83 -5.95 -13.22
C THR A 1028 -24.77 -5.22 -12.28
N LEU A 1029 -24.19 -4.60 -11.26
CA LEU A 1029 -24.93 -3.69 -10.39
C LEU A 1029 -25.35 -2.42 -11.15
N ASN A 1030 -24.44 -1.87 -11.97
CA ASN A 1030 -24.68 -0.68 -12.77
C ASN A 1030 -24.25 -0.86 -14.24
N PRO A 1031 -25.15 -1.28 -15.14
CA PRO A 1031 -24.84 -1.44 -16.55
C PRO A 1031 -24.31 -0.17 -17.21
N LYS A 1032 -24.76 1.02 -16.78
CA LYS A 1032 -24.30 2.30 -17.32
C LYS A 1032 -22.81 2.53 -17.06
N ALA A 1033 -22.28 2.08 -15.92
CA ALA A 1033 -20.86 2.21 -15.59
C ALA A 1033 -19.97 1.45 -16.59
N TRP A 1034 -20.36 0.23 -16.93
CA TRP A 1034 -19.63 -0.62 -17.88
C TRP A 1034 -19.80 -0.20 -19.34
N LEU A 1035 -20.90 0.48 -19.67
CA LEU A 1035 -21.14 1.02 -21.01
C LEU A 1035 -20.42 2.36 -21.24
N ALA A 1036 -20.28 3.20 -20.22
CA ALA A 1036 -19.81 4.58 -20.32
C ALA A 1036 -18.38 4.71 -20.91
N ARG A 1037 -17.54 3.69 -20.71
CA ARG A 1037 -16.14 3.65 -21.18
C ARG A 1037 -15.89 2.79 -22.41
N LEU A 1038 -16.92 2.16 -22.98
CA LEU A 1038 -16.73 1.25 -24.13
C LEU A 1038 -16.06 1.93 -25.33
N TRP A 1039 -16.18 3.25 -25.44
CA TRP A 1039 -15.52 4.04 -26.46
C TRP A 1039 -14.02 4.22 -26.23
N GLU A 1040 -13.51 4.19 -25.01
CA GLU A 1040 -12.07 4.27 -24.74
C GLU A 1040 -11.39 2.91 -24.97
N VAL A 1041 -12.06 1.84 -24.56
CA VAL A 1041 -11.54 0.46 -24.69
C VAL A 1041 -11.67 -0.12 -26.11
N THR A 1042 -12.35 0.57 -27.03
CA THR A 1042 -12.51 0.15 -28.43
C THR A 1042 -11.84 1.17 -29.34
N LYS A 1043 -10.98 0.79 -30.28
CA LYS A 1043 -10.31 1.74 -31.21
C LYS A 1043 -11.28 2.46 -32.12
N GLU A 1044 -10.92 3.66 -32.58
CA GLU A 1044 -11.69 4.40 -33.59
C GLU A 1044 -11.93 3.53 -34.84
N GLY A 1045 -13.17 3.48 -35.32
CA GLY A 1045 -13.58 2.56 -36.38
C GLY A 1045 -13.75 1.09 -35.99
N GLY A 1046 -13.36 0.70 -34.77
CA GLY A 1046 -13.54 -0.63 -34.19
C GLY A 1046 -14.99 -0.95 -33.84
N LEU A 1047 -15.25 -2.22 -33.49
CA LEU A 1047 -16.59 -2.73 -33.24
C LEU A 1047 -16.83 -3.06 -31.77
N VAL A 1048 -18.04 -2.77 -31.30
CA VAL A 1048 -18.56 -3.24 -30.01
C VAL A 1048 -19.75 -4.16 -30.26
N LEU A 1049 -19.65 -5.38 -29.74
CA LEU A 1049 -20.67 -6.42 -29.85
C LEU A 1049 -21.28 -6.63 -28.46
N ILE A 1050 -22.57 -6.34 -28.31
CA ILE A 1050 -23.26 -6.42 -27.01
C ILE A 1050 -24.35 -7.49 -27.11
N VAL A 1051 -24.21 -8.55 -26.31
CA VAL A 1051 -25.24 -9.57 -26.11
C VAL A 1051 -26.00 -9.22 -24.84
N SER A 1052 -27.27 -8.91 -25.00
CA SER A 1052 -28.13 -8.46 -23.91
C SER A 1052 -29.59 -8.48 -24.35
N ASP A 1053 -30.49 -8.65 -23.37
CA ASP A 1053 -31.94 -8.49 -23.56
C ASP A 1053 -32.39 -7.02 -23.51
N TRP A 1054 -31.44 -6.08 -23.38
CA TRP A 1054 -31.73 -4.66 -23.35
C TRP A 1054 -32.24 -4.14 -24.70
N GLU A 1055 -33.25 -3.26 -24.63
CA GLU A 1055 -33.75 -2.51 -25.77
C GLU A 1055 -32.65 -1.65 -26.41
N ILE A 1056 -32.66 -1.55 -27.73
CA ILE A 1056 -31.66 -0.81 -28.50
C ILE A 1056 -31.67 0.66 -28.09
N GLU A 1057 -32.86 1.22 -27.80
CA GLU A 1057 -33.05 2.59 -27.35
C GLU A 1057 -32.30 2.87 -26.04
N LYS A 1058 -32.30 1.93 -25.09
CA LYS A 1058 -31.57 2.04 -23.81
C LYS A 1058 -30.05 2.00 -24.02
N LEU A 1059 -29.57 1.10 -24.87
CA LEU A 1059 -28.15 1.05 -25.23
C LEU A 1059 -27.73 2.32 -25.98
N GLN A 1060 -28.59 2.83 -26.86
CA GLN A 1060 -28.33 4.03 -27.62
C GLN A 1060 -28.18 5.26 -26.72
N VAL A 1061 -29.01 5.42 -25.69
CA VAL A 1061 -28.85 6.51 -24.70
C VAL A 1061 -27.45 6.50 -24.07
N SER A 1062 -26.91 5.31 -23.78
CA SER A 1062 -25.61 5.14 -23.11
C SER A 1062 -24.42 5.27 -24.07
N LEU A 1063 -24.60 4.96 -25.37
CA LEU A 1063 -23.50 4.82 -26.33
C LEU A 1063 -23.41 5.95 -27.39
N GLN A 1064 -24.52 6.65 -27.68
CA GLN A 1064 -24.68 7.55 -28.84
C GLN A 1064 -23.66 8.69 -28.98
N ARG A 1065 -22.95 9.08 -27.90
CA ARG A 1065 -21.93 10.14 -27.98
C ARG A 1065 -20.71 9.71 -28.80
N HIS A 1066 -20.39 8.43 -28.81
CA HIS A 1066 -19.13 7.91 -29.35
C HIS A 1066 -19.29 6.66 -30.23
N MET A 1067 -20.52 6.15 -30.37
CA MET A 1067 -20.81 4.91 -31.07
C MET A 1067 -22.03 5.06 -31.97
N VAL A 1068 -21.99 4.44 -33.14
CA VAL A 1068 -23.10 4.34 -34.08
C VAL A 1068 -23.59 2.90 -34.15
N TYR A 1069 -24.88 2.71 -33.98
CA TYR A 1069 -25.52 1.40 -34.20
C TYR A 1069 -25.46 1.04 -35.68
N ILE A 1070 -24.93 -0.15 -36.00
CA ILE A 1070 -24.80 -0.63 -37.39
C ILE A 1070 -25.61 -1.89 -37.68
N GLY A 1071 -26.16 -2.56 -36.67
CA GLY A 1071 -27.08 -3.67 -36.88
C GLY A 1071 -27.26 -4.59 -35.68
N LYS A 1072 -28.08 -5.62 -35.86
CA LYS A 1072 -28.30 -6.70 -34.89
C LYS A 1072 -28.24 -8.07 -35.55
N ARG A 1073 -27.99 -9.10 -34.74
CA ARG A 1073 -27.95 -10.51 -35.13
C ARG A 1073 -28.67 -11.35 -34.08
N GLU A 1074 -29.43 -12.32 -34.55
CA GLU A 1074 -29.99 -13.40 -33.73
C GLU A 1074 -28.96 -14.53 -33.66
N LEU A 1075 -28.65 -14.97 -32.45
CA LEU A 1075 -27.73 -16.07 -32.16
C LEU A 1075 -28.54 -17.26 -31.67
N SER A 1076 -28.62 -18.32 -32.46
CA SER A 1076 -29.17 -19.59 -32.00
C SER A 1076 -28.10 -20.35 -31.20
N TYR A 1077 -28.46 -20.87 -30.03
CA TYR A 1077 -27.56 -21.60 -29.14
C TYR A 1077 -28.33 -22.71 -28.39
N GLN A 1078 -27.65 -23.48 -27.53
CA GLN A 1078 -28.20 -24.67 -26.87
C GLN A 1078 -28.81 -25.65 -27.88
N ASP A 1079 -28.04 -25.96 -28.93
CA ASP A 1079 -28.42 -26.88 -30.00
C ASP A 1079 -29.72 -26.48 -30.73
N GLY A 1080 -29.99 -25.18 -30.81
CA GLY A 1080 -31.15 -24.61 -31.51
C GLY A 1080 -32.36 -24.30 -30.61
N ASN A 1081 -32.27 -24.58 -29.32
CA ASN A 1081 -33.40 -24.43 -28.39
C ASN A 1081 -33.52 -23.04 -27.79
N ALA A 1082 -32.49 -22.20 -27.91
CA ALA A 1082 -32.48 -20.85 -27.37
C ALA A 1082 -31.97 -19.83 -28.39
N VAL A 1083 -32.39 -18.57 -28.22
CA VAL A 1083 -32.01 -17.45 -29.08
C VAL A 1083 -31.56 -16.29 -28.20
N ALA A 1084 -30.43 -15.68 -28.53
CA ALA A 1084 -29.93 -14.46 -27.92
C ALA A 1084 -29.82 -13.35 -28.97
N MET A 1085 -30.01 -12.10 -28.54
CA MET A 1085 -29.85 -10.93 -29.40
C MET A 1085 -28.48 -10.30 -29.20
N MET A 1086 -27.78 -10.07 -30.30
CA MET A 1086 -26.52 -9.31 -30.30
C MET A 1086 -26.68 -8.03 -31.11
N THR A 1087 -26.33 -6.89 -30.50
CA THR A 1087 -26.28 -5.59 -31.16
C THR A 1087 -24.84 -5.25 -31.53
N ILE A 1088 -24.67 -4.53 -32.64
CA ILE A 1088 -23.38 -4.23 -33.24
C ILE A 1088 -23.27 -2.72 -33.37
N TRP A 1089 -22.20 -2.19 -32.80
CA TRP A 1089 -21.91 -0.77 -32.76
C TRP A 1089 -20.52 -0.52 -33.33
N LYS A 1090 -20.33 0.63 -33.97
CA LYS A 1090 -19.06 1.07 -34.50
C LYS A 1090 -18.63 2.35 -33.78
N ARG A 1091 -17.40 2.40 -33.28
CA ARG A 1091 -16.83 3.63 -32.73
C ARG A 1091 -16.63 4.64 -33.85
N ILE A 1092 -17.13 5.86 -33.65
CA ILE A 1092 -16.95 6.99 -34.59
C ILE A 1092 -15.67 7.76 -34.34
#